data_AF-A0A1G7JIJ3-F1
#
_entry.id   AF-A0A1G7JIJ3-F1
#
_cell.length_a   1.000
_cell.length_b   1.000
_cell.length_c   1.000
_cell.angle_alpha   90.00
_cell.angle_beta   90.00
_cell.angle_gamma   90.00
#
_symmetry.space_group_name_H-M   'P 1'
#
loop_
_entity.id
_entity.type
_entity.pdbx_description
1 polymer ?
#
loop_
_entity_poly.entity_id
_entity_poly.type
_entity_poly.pdbx_seq_one_letter_code
_entity_poly.pdbx_strand_id
1 'polypeptide(L)'
;MLENNHFSRIITVFHGREAPERALLVGYGAIIDKLDLKLPLPDKLSLIGARYKQFSDANWTVFTASYAPTDSLYGHLVFGLKYEGINLLFFKKLFERIGKSEAETLVSIERTGQYSRRIWFLYEWLTNEPLDIPDLKEGNYVPLLDEKLQFALEKSVNVPRQRIRNNLPGTNQFCPLIFKSDKLKAFIEEALEQHTYEDLGKISKDVLTRTSAFLLLKDSKASFSIEGENPLSTRAEHWGTVIGEAGTKKLNLEELVRLQKIVIGDSRSIHMGLRKEGGFVGEHENSFGPPKPEHVSARWEDLGDLMNGLLEAASLMETRGFPPVLAAASIGFGFVFIHPFVDGNGRLHRYIIQHILAETGFSPAKIVFPISAAIQEKMDDYRRVLIHYSHSLLPFIEWVPTKDRNVEVKNDTADYYRYFDATKQAEFLFDCIAHTISRTIPDEIKYLKRYDAFKSWLDDNLPMPNKLVSLLVVFLSQNEGRLSLRAKKKEFADLEHEEIQSIEAKYKEIFQMEEPVRYSIAIRPSQEIIDDGKGMKADLKKAVGGFFNSVNSEVHISLFEFFAYEGDYPLLLKMFRGLVEGLHPFEIEFNGFNHFSTNGAFYVEPTNGSSSAIIERCNQFKRDANSKILKDYTEGWTELFGKPHMSIGRRLPPEWIEIAYSLFKEYHAQFLCESIVVRKFNGDRRQFDVIDTLPMLGKGSSSPVQLGLF
;
A
#
# COMPACT_ATOMS: atom_id res chain seq x y z
N MET A 1 41.12 -31.84 2.57
CA MET A 1 39.98 -32.70 2.15
C MET A 1 38.91 -32.61 3.23
N LEU A 2 37.72 -32.13 2.90
CA LEU A 2 36.57 -32.18 3.81
C LEU A 2 36.24 -33.67 4.05
N GLU A 3 36.48 -34.18 5.26
CA GLU A 3 36.47 -35.62 5.60
C GLU A 3 35.09 -36.30 5.54
N ASN A 4 34.05 -35.62 5.04
CA ASN A 4 32.72 -36.21 4.88
C ASN A 4 32.00 -35.62 3.65
N ASN A 5 31.84 -36.43 2.61
CA ASN A 5 31.25 -36.01 1.33
C ASN A 5 29.72 -35.78 1.40
N HIS A 6 29.06 -36.12 2.51
CA HIS A 6 27.61 -35.99 2.66
C HIS A 6 27.20 -34.58 3.13
N PHE A 7 26.47 -33.86 2.27
CA PHE A 7 25.93 -32.52 2.47
C PHE A 7 24.43 -32.54 2.78
N SER A 8 23.72 -33.48 2.15
CA SER A 8 22.27 -33.57 2.24
C SER A 8 21.82 -34.13 3.59
N ARG A 9 20.75 -33.56 4.16
CA ARG A 9 20.05 -34.14 5.33
C ARG A 9 18.54 -33.98 5.22
N ILE A 10 17.81 -34.90 5.85
CA ILE A 10 16.35 -34.82 5.91
C ILE A 10 15.96 -33.77 6.95
N ILE A 11 15.06 -32.86 6.58
CA ILE A 11 14.56 -31.79 7.45
C ILE A 11 13.04 -31.79 7.51
N THR A 12 12.52 -31.23 8.59
CA THR A 12 11.12 -30.75 8.72
C THR A 12 11.06 -29.25 9.00
N VAL A 13 12.15 -28.68 9.54
CA VAL A 13 12.35 -27.24 9.77
C VAL A 13 13.83 -26.92 9.49
N PHE A 14 14.08 -25.76 8.90
CA PHE A 14 15.43 -25.25 8.65
C PHE A 14 15.48 -23.74 8.93
N HIS A 15 16.26 -23.34 9.95
CA HIS A 15 16.39 -21.94 10.39
C HIS A 15 15.04 -21.21 10.54
N GLY A 16 14.07 -21.86 11.22
CA GLY A 16 12.74 -21.30 11.46
C GLY A 16 11.78 -21.37 10.26
N ARG A 17 12.22 -21.85 9.10
CA ARG A 17 11.34 -22.13 7.94
C ARG A 17 10.84 -23.57 8.03
N GLU A 18 9.53 -23.76 8.11
CA GLU A 18 8.92 -25.09 8.03
C GLU A 18 9.02 -25.63 6.61
N ALA A 19 9.47 -26.89 6.46
CA ALA A 19 9.48 -27.57 5.18
C ALA A 19 8.05 -28.05 4.85
N PRO A 20 7.59 -27.99 3.58
CA PRO A 20 6.23 -28.40 3.20
C PRO A 20 5.94 -29.88 3.44
N GLU A 21 6.99 -30.68 3.50
CA GLU A 21 6.97 -32.09 3.88
C GLU A 21 8.36 -32.50 4.41
N ARG A 22 8.43 -33.68 5.04
CA ARG A 22 9.72 -34.28 5.41
C ARG A 22 10.51 -34.59 4.14
N ALA A 23 11.54 -33.79 3.87
CA ALA A 23 12.25 -33.80 2.58
C ALA A 23 13.76 -33.66 2.78
N LEU A 24 14.53 -34.03 1.75
CA LEU A 24 15.99 -33.93 1.75
C LEU A 24 16.42 -32.51 1.33
N LEU A 25 17.18 -31.82 2.18
CA LEU A 25 17.78 -30.51 1.86
C LEU A 25 18.90 -30.67 0.83
N VAL A 26 18.84 -29.89 -0.26
CA VAL A 26 19.81 -29.93 -1.36
C VAL A 26 20.22 -28.53 -1.83
N GLY A 27 21.04 -28.44 -2.88
CA GLY A 27 21.51 -27.17 -3.42
C GLY A 27 22.29 -26.33 -2.42
N TYR A 28 22.13 -25.00 -2.48
CA TYR A 28 22.78 -24.04 -1.60
C TYR A 28 22.42 -24.24 -0.14
N GLY A 29 21.16 -24.60 0.18
CA GLY A 29 20.73 -24.84 1.56
C GLY A 29 21.57 -25.90 2.26
N ALA A 30 21.85 -27.02 1.58
CA ALA A 30 22.68 -28.09 2.12
C ALA A 30 24.15 -27.66 2.31
N ILE A 31 24.69 -26.84 1.40
CA ILE A 31 26.06 -26.33 1.51
C ILE A 31 26.20 -25.32 2.65
N ILE A 32 25.23 -24.39 2.77
CA ILE A 32 25.19 -23.39 3.84
C ILE A 32 25.19 -24.10 5.20
N ASP A 33 24.32 -25.09 5.37
CA ASP A 33 24.19 -25.87 6.60
C ASP A 33 25.46 -26.65 6.93
N LYS A 34 26.01 -27.39 5.96
CA LYS A 34 27.17 -28.25 6.16
C LYS A 34 28.44 -27.47 6.49
N LEU A 35 28.65 -26.34 5.84
CA LEU A 35 29.86 -25.53 5.98
C LEU A 35 29.72 -24.38 6.99
N ASP A 36 28.53 -24.21 7.57
CA ASP A 36 28.17 -23.12 8.49
C ASP A 36 28.50 -21.73 7.90
N LEU A 37 28.10 -21.52 6.63
CA LEU A 37 28.39 -20.28 5.92
C LEU A 37 27.64 -19.10 6.57
N LYS A 38 28.34 -17.97 6.76
CA LYS A 38 27.81 -16.77 7.42
C LYS A 38 27.20 -15.80 6.42
N LEU A 39 25.94 -16.04 6.06
CA LEU A 39 25.14 -15.16 5.20
C LEU A 39 23.64 -15.28 5.49
N PRO A 40 22.86 -14.24 5.15
CA PRO A 40 21.41 -14.36 5.05
C PRO A 40 21.01 -15.52 4.16
N LEU A 41 20.02 -16.30 4.59
CA LEU A 41 19.51 -17.39 3.77
C LEU A 41 18.84 -16.84 2.52
N PRO A 42 19.12 -17.40 1.32
CA PRO A 42 18.34 -17.11 0.12
C PRO A 42 16.84 -17.23 0.38
N ASP A 43 16.02 -16.37 -0.23
CA ASP A 43 14.56 -16.38 -0.03
C ASP A 43 13.96 -17.76 -0.32
N LYS A 44 14.46 -18.42 -1.37
CA LYS A 44 13.99 -19.72 -1.83
C LYS A 44 15.13 -20.75 -1.83
N LEU A 45 14.89 -21.89 -1.19
CA LEU A 45 15.82 -23.02 -1.10
C LEU A 45 15.19 -24.30 -1.69
N SER A 46 16.03 -25.27 -2.07
CA SER A 46 15.56 -26.50 -2.71
C SER A 46 15.50 -27.71 -1.79
N LEU A 47 14.47 -28.53 -2.01
CA LEU A 47 14.26 -29.82 -1.35
C LEU A 47 14.05 -30.93 -2.38
N ILE A 48 14.40 -32.17 -2.03
CA ILE A 48 13.92 -33.37 -2.72
C ILE A 48 12.83 -34.00 -1.87
N GLY A 49 11.61 -33.95 -2.40
CA GLY A 49 10.40 -34.46 -1.77
C GLY A 49 10.05 -35.89 -2.19
N ALA A 50 9.06 -36.46 -1.50
CA ALA A 50 8.53 -37.80 -1.79
C ALA A 50 7.47 -37.78 -2.91
N ARG A 51 6.94 -36.60 -3.26
CA ARG A 51 5.91 -36.46 -4.30
C ARG A 51 6.45 -36.67 -5.71
N TYR A 52 5.55 -37.07 -6.61
CA TYR A 52 5.84 -37.28 -8.03
C TYR A 52 5.77 -36.01 -8.90
N LYS A 53 5.43 -34.86 -8.32
CA LYS A 53 5.37 -33.57 -9.01
C LYS A 53 6.13 -32.50 -8.24
N GLN A 54 6.79 -31.63 -8.98
CA GLN A 54 7.43 -30.44 -8.40
C GLN A 54 6.37 -29.44 -7.96
N PHE A 55 6.67 -28.70 -6.91
CA PHE A 55 5.88 -27.56 -6.47
C PHE A 55 6.77 -26.55 -5.75
N SER A 56 6.26 -25.35 -5.54
CA SER A 56 7.01 -24.29 -4.86
C SER A 56 6.07 -23.40 -4.07
N ASP A 57 6.57 -22.86 -2.96
CA ASP A 57 5.91 -21.81 -2.18
C ASP A 57 6.83 -20.57 -2.08
N ALA A 58 6.65 -19.73 -1.06
CA ALA A 58 7.51 -18.56 -0.84
C ALA A 58 8.97 -18.90 -0.50
N ASN A 59 9.19 -19.97 0.28
CA ASN A 59 10.48 -20.31 0.89
C ASN A 59 11.17 -21.51 0.22
N TRP A 60 10.41 -22.35 -0.48
CA TRP A 60 10.86 -23.65 -0.94
C TRP A 60 10.51 -23.93 -2.40
N THR A 61 11.40 -24.63 -3.08
CA THR A 61 11.08 -25.41 -4.29
C THR A 61 11.34 -26.87 -4.00
N VAL A 62 10.30 -27.70 -4.12
CA VAL A 62 10.38 -29.14 -3.86
C VAL A 62 10.44 -29.87 -5.20
N PHE A 63 11.55 -30.54 -5.44
CA PHE A 63 11.80 -31.35 -6.62
C PHE A 63 11.51 -32.84 -6.35
N THR A 64 11.32 -33.61 -7.41
CA THR A 64 11.14 -35.07 -7.34
C THR A 64 12.49 -35.78 -7.17
N ALA A 65 12.48 -37.03 -6.71
CA ALA A 65 13.69 -37.84 -6.47
C ALA A 65 14.68 -37.89 -7.66
N SER A 66 14.18 -37.79 -8.89
CA SER A 66 15.01 -37.76 -10.11
C SER A 66 15.94 -36.54 -10.23
N TYR A 67 15.73 -35.50 -9.43
CA TYR A 67 16.54 -34.29 -9.40
C TYR A 67 17.59 -34.31 -8.29
N ALA A 68 17.64 -35.37 -7.48
CA ALA A 68 18.61 -35.47 -6.40
C ALA A 68 20.04 -35.33 -6.94
N PRO A 69 20.84 -34.36 -6.44
CA PRO A 69 22.22 -34.24 -6.84
C PRO A 69 23.04 -35.40 -6.30
N THR A 70 24.20 -35.64 -6.90
CA THR A 70 25.25 -36.41 -6.22
C THR A 70 25.61 -35.68 -4.93
N ASP A 71 25.47 -36.36 -3.79
CA ASP A 71 25.72 -35.79 -2.46
C ASP A 71 27.22 -35.56 -2.26
N SER A 72 27.67 -34.41 -2.75
CA SER A 72 29.05 -33.92 -2.81
C SER A 72 29.02 -32.41 -3.06
N LEU A 73 30.05 -31.67 -2.66
CA LEU A 73 30.09 -30.22 -2.86
C LEU A 73 29.85 -29.84 -4.33
N TYR A 74 30.56 -30.48 -5.27
CA TYR A 74 30.40 -30.23 -6.70
C TYR A 74 28.97 -30.54 -7.19
N GLY A 75 28.38 -31.66 -6.78
CA GLY A 75 27.02 -32.04 -7.18
C GLY A 75 25.97 -31.03 -6.70
N HIS A 76 26.09 -30.52 -5.48
CA HIS A 76 25.21 -29.46 -4.96
C HIS A 76 25.44 -28.10 -5.63
N LEU A 77 26.68 -27.74 -5.98
CA LEU A 77 26.96 -26.50 -6.73
C LEU A 77 26.40 -26.55 -8.16
N VAL A 78 26.56 -27.68 -8.85
CA VAL A 78 25.95 -27.92 -10.17
C VAL A 78 24.44 -27.81 -10.08
N PHE A 79 23.83 -28.40 -9.04
CA PHE A 79 22.39 -28.29 -8.80
C PHE A 79 21.97 -26.83 -8.61
N GLY A 80 22.64 -26.09 -7.72
CA GLY A 80 22.33 -24.67 -7.44
C GLY A 80 22.43 -23.82 -8.70
N LEU A 81 23.51 -23.93 -9.46
CA LEU A 81 23.70 -23.20 -10.72
C LEU A 81 22.67 -23.54 -11.80
N LYS A 82 22.04 -24.71 -11.73
CA LYS A 82 21.06 -25.18 -12.71
C LYS A 82 19.62 -24.82 -12.34
N TYR A 83 19.28 -24.80 -11.06
CA TYR A 83 17.90 -24.70 -10.60
C TYR A 83 17.62 -23.53 -9.64
N GLU A 84 18.64 -23.07 -8.91
CA GLU A 84 18.51 -21.98 -7.92
C GLU A 84 19.05 -20.65 -8.44
N GLY A 85 19.84 -20.65 -9.52
CA GLY A 85 20.50 -19.47 -10.08
C GLY A 85 21.77 -19.10 -9.31
N ILE A 86 22.43 -17.99 -9.66
CA ILE A 86 23.66 -17.54 -9.00
C ILE A 86 23.32 -16.66 -7.81
N ASN A 87 23.92 -16.97 -6.65
CA ASN A 87 23.96 -16.08 -5.48
C ASN A 87 25.42 -15.70 -5.19
N LEU A 88 25.80 -14.45 -5.48
CA LEU A 88 27.20 -14.01 -5.41
C LEU A 88 27.75 -14.01 -3.98
N LEU A 89 26.93 -13.62 -3.00
CA LEU A 89 27.31 -13.65 -1.59
C LEU A 89 27.58 -15.09 -1.11
N PHE A 90 26.74 -16.04 -1.52
CA PHE A 90 26.95 -17.46 -1.26
C PHE A 90 28.31 -17.94 -1.82
N PHE A 91 28.60 -17.65 -3.09
CA PHE A 91 29.87 -18.05 -3.69
C PHE A 91 31.07 -17.36 -3.01
N LYS A 92 30.95 -16.09 -2.65
CA LYS A 92 31.99 -15.35 -1.93
C LYS A 92 32.31 -16.01 -0.59
N LYS A 93 31.29 -16.30 0.23
CA LYS A 93 31.45 -16.97 1.54
C LYS A 93 31.88 -18.43 1.42
N LEU A 94 31.46 -19.13 0.36
CA LEU A 94 31.96 -20.46 0.05
C LEU A 94 33.47 -20.44 -0.23
N PHE A 95 33.94 -19.55 -1.10
CA PHE A 95 35.35 -19.51 -1.49
C PHE A 95 36.27 -19.06 -0.35
N GLU A 96 35.82 -18.14 0.51
CA GLU A 96 36.51 -17.82 1.77
C GLU A 96 36.64 -19.04 2.68
N ARG A 97 35.64 -19.92 2.69
CA ARG A 97 35.60 -21.12 3.54
C ARG A 97 36.46 -22.27 3.02
N ILE A 98 36.46 -22.52 1.71
CA ILE A 98 37.15 -23.69 1.12
C ILE A 98 38.57 -23.36 0.65
N GLY A 99 38.86 -22.09 0.35
CA GLY A 99 40.15 -21.62 -0.15
C GLY A 99 40.47 -22.07 -1.58
N LYS A 100 41.61 -21.56 -2.09
CA LYS A 100 42.07 -21.76 -3.48
C LYS A 100 42.22 -23.22 -3.89
N SER A 101 42.92 -24.04 -3.08
CA SER A 101 43.27 -25.42 -3.45
C SER A 101 42.02 -26.31 -3.64
N GLU A 102 41.00 -26.13 -2.79
CA GLU A 102 39.74 -26.86 -2.95
C GLU A 102 38.96 -26.34 -4.16
N ALA A 103 38.97 -25.03 -4.43
CA ALA A 103 38.37 -24.46 -5.64
C ALA A 103 39.02 -25.01 -6.93
N GLU A 104 40.35 -25.15 -6.96
CA GLU A 104 41.09 -25.78 -8.07
C GLU A 104 40.66 -27.23 -8.27
N THR A 105 40.50 -27.96 -7.16
CA THR A 105 40.03 -29.36 -7.17
C THR A 105 38.62 -29.44 -7.77
N LEU A 106 37.69 -28.59 -7.31
CA LEU A 106 36.31 -28.54 -7.81
C LEU A 106 36.24 -28.26 -9.31
N VAL A 107 36.96 -27.25 -9.79
CA VAL A 107 36.97 -26.89 -11.22
C VAL A 107 37.60 -28.02 -12.05
N SER A 108 38.59 -28.74 -11.50
CA SER A 108 39.28 -29.82 -12.21
C SER A 108 38.46 -31.10 -12.39
N ILE A 109 37.36 -31.28 -11.64
CA ILE A 109 36.46 -32.45 -11.77
C ILE A 109 35.95 -32.58 -13.21
N GLU A 110 35.49 -31.48 -13.79
CA GLU A 110 34.98 -31.44 -15.17
C GLU A 110 35.32 -30.09 -15.81
N ARG A 111 36.62 -29.85 -16.06
CA ARG A 111 37.17 -28.54 -16.45
C ARG A 111 36.49 -27.86 -17.64
N THR A 112 36.07 -28.63 -18.66
CA THR A 112 35.39 -28.10 -19.85
C THR A 112 33.88 -27.96 -19.66
N GLY A 113 33.33 -28.55 -18.60
CA GLY A 113 31.92 -28.49 -18.25
C GLY A 113 31.45 -27.08 -17.97
N GLN A 114 30.23 -26.73 -18.37
CA GLN A 114 29.72 -25.36 -18.23
C GLN A 114 29.66 -24.89 -16.77
N TYR A 115 29.38 -25.79 -15.83
CA TYR A 115 29.26 -25.45 -14.41
C TYR A 115 30.63 -25.19 -13.78
N SER A 116 31.64 -26.05 -14.04
CA SER A 116 33.02 -25.80 -13.63
C SER A 116 33.56 -24.47 -14.17
N ARG A 117 33.25 -24.13 -15.43
CA ARG A 117 33.64 -22.85 -16.03
C ARG A 117 33.00 -21.65 -15.33
N ARG A 118 31.73 -21.76 -14.92
CA ARG A 118 31.05 -20.74 -14.10
C ARG A 118 31.66 -20.63 -12.70
N ILE A 119 31.88 -21.76 -12.01
CA ILE A 119 32.52 -21.80 -10.67
C ILE A 119 33.91 -21.16 -10.75
N TRP A 120 34.70 -21.51 -11.77
CA TRP A 120 36.03 -20.95 -12.00
C TRP A 120 35.98 -19.44 -12.20
N PHE A 121 35.12 -18.95 -13.08
CA PHE A 121 34.94 -17.51 -13.27
C PHE A 121 34.53 -16.81 -11.97
N LEU A 122 33.54 -17.36 -11.26
CA LEU A 122 33.05 -16.78 -10.01
C LEU A 122 34.14 -16.70 -8.94
N TYR A 123 34.99 -17.72 -8.82
CA TYR A 123 36.13 -17.67 -7.90
C TYR A 123 37.03 -16.49 -8.23
N GLU A 124 37.60 -16.47 -9.44
CA GLU A 124 38.59 -15.44 -9.80
C GLU A 124 38.00 -14.02 -9.76
N TRP A 125 36.72 -13.87 -10.10
CA TRP A 125 36.04 -12.59 -10.09
C TRP A 125 35.72 -12.07 -8.68
N LEU A 126 35.26 -12.95 -7.77
CA LEU A 126 34.90 -12.58 -6.40
C LEU A 126 36.10 -12.44 -5.45
N THR A 127 37.20 -13.15 -5.73
CA THR A 127 38.40 -13.13 -4.89
C THR A 127 39.51 -12.23 -5.45
N ASN A 128 39.42 -11.82 -6.72
CA ASN A 128 40.52 -11.20 -7.48
C ASN A 128 41.79 -12.08 -7.51
N GLU A 129 41.67 -13.38 -7.29
CA GLU A 129 42.79 -14.31 -7.28
C GLU A 129 42.66 -15.35 -8.40
N PRO A 130 43.62 -15.45 -9.33
CA PRO A 130 43.59 -16.46 -10.37
C PRO A 130 43.88 -17.85 -9.80
N LEU A 131 43.16 -18.87 -10.29
CA LEU A 131 43.43 -20.27 -10.02
C LEU A 131 44.62 -20.75 -10.87
N ASP A 132 45.40 -21.72 -10.39
CA ASP A 132 46.47 -22.33 -11.18
C ASP A 132 45.92 -23.38 -12.17
N ILE A 133 45.05 -22.91 -13.06
CA ILE A 133 44.39 -23.70 -14.09
C ILE A 133 44.70 -23.06 -15.44
N PRO A 134 45.23 -23.81 -16.43
CA PRO A 134 45.51 -23.26 -17.75
C PRO A 134 44.23 -22.78 -18.46
N ASP A 135 44.35 -21.74 -19.28
CA ASP A 135 43.26 -21.21 -20.10
C ASP A 135 42.65 -22.28 -21.02
N LEU A 136 41.36 -22.14 -21.32
CA LEU A 136 40.67 -22.97 -22.30
C LEU A 136 40.93 -22.49 -23.72
N LYS A 137 41.53 -23.36 -24.53
CA LYS A 137 41.86 -23.06 -25.93
C LYS A 137 40.67 -23.23 -26.88
N GLU A 138 39.72 -24.11 -26.55
CA GLU A 138 38.60 -24.52 -27.41
C GLU A 138 37.26 -24.57 -26.65
N GLY A 139 36.13 -24.58 -27.37
CA GLY A 139 34.77 -24.65 -26.81
C GLY A 139 33.86 -23.44 -27.12
N ASN A 140 32.60 -23.49 -26.73
CA ASN A 140 31.68 -22.36 -26.87
C ASN A 140 31.76 -21.40 -25.67
N TYR A 141 31.31 -20.16 -25.83
CA TYR A 141 31.11 -19.24 -24.70
C TYR A 141 29.74 -19.48 -24.03
N VAL A 142 29.76 -19.73 -22.72
CA VAL A 142 28.54 -19.97 -21.92
C VAL A 142 28.20 -18.69 -21.14
N PRO A 143 26.92 -18.25 -21.11
CA PRO A 143 26.51 -17.13 -20.26
C PRO A 143 26.73 -17.48 -18.78
N LEU A 144 27.20 -16.51 -17.99
CA LEU A 144 27.39 -16.70 -16.56
C LEU A 144 26.05 -16.87 -15.85
N LEU A 145 25.21 -15.82 -15.90
CA LEU A 145 23.84 -15.88 -15.42
C LEU A 145 22.97 -16.65 -16.40
N ASP A 146 22.08 -17.49 -15.89
CA ASP A 146 21.01 -18.11 -16.68
C ASP A 146 19.84 -17.14 -16.78
N GLU A 147 19.60 -16.62 -17.99
CA GLU A 147 18.53 -15.67 -18.27
C GLU A 147 17.12 -16.26 -18.13
N LYS A 148 16.97 -17.57 -17.89
CA LYS A 148 15.68 -18.15 -17.47
C LYS A 148 15.39 -17.89 -16.00
N LEU A 149 16.42 -17.78 -15.17
CA LEU A 149 16.32 -17.66 -13.73
C LEU A 149 16.52 -16.21 -13.26
N GLN A 150 17.40 -15.44 -13.93
CA GLN A 150 17.81 -14.11 -13.47
C GLN A 150 17.84 -13.10 -14.63
N PHE A 151 17.73 -11.82 -14.31
CA PHE A 151 17.98 -10.75 -15.26
C PHE A 151 19.49 -10.53 -15.42
N ALA A 152 19.92 -10.24 -16.64
CA ALA A 152 21.33 -10.08 -17.00
C ALA A 152 21.48 -8.91 -17.98
N LEU A 153 22.70 -8.42 -18.17
CA LEU A 153 23.00 -7.43 -19.21
C LEU A 153 22.81 -8.05 -20.59
N GLU A 154 22.15 -7.34 -21.50
CA GLU A 154 22.03 -7.74 -22.91
C GLU A 154 23.42 -7.83 -23.58
N LYS A 155 24.29 -6.84 -23.33
CA LYS A 155 25.64 -6.77 -23.91
C LYS A 155 26.71 -7.33 -22.97
N SER A 156 26.86 -8.66 -22.98
CA SER A 156 27.88 -9.38 -22.21
C SER A 156 29.33 -9.16 -22.68
N VAL A 157 30.30 -9.37 -21.78
CA VAL A 157 31.74 -9.41 -22.09
C VAL A 157 32.24 -10.85 -22.15
N ASN A 158 32.91 -11.21 -23.25
CA ASN A 158 33.58 -12.50 -23.34
C ASN A 158 34.84 -12.52 -22.48
N VAL A 159 34.97 -13.55 -21.64
CA VAL A 159 36.14 -13.84 -20.81
C VAL A 159 36.82 -15.09 -21.36
N PRO A 160 37.91 -14.95 -22.15
CA PRO A 160 38.46 -16.06 -22.94
C PRO A 160 38.98 -17.23 -22.11
N ARG A 161 39.64 -16.94 -20.98
CA ARG A 161 40.27 -17.93 -20.10
C ARG A 161 39.33 -19.06 -19.71
N GLN A 162 38.12 -18.73 -19.26
CA GLN A 162 37.06 -19.69 -18.91
C GLN A 162 36.03 -19.90 -20.02
N ARG A 163 36.11 -19.15 -21.13
CA ARG A 163 35.08 -19.06 -22.17
C ARG A 163 33.69 -18.79 -21.57
N ILE A 164 33.61 -17.76 -20.73
CA ILE A 164 32.37 -17.28 -20.11
C ILE A 164 31.94 -15.96 -20.74
N ARG A 165 30.64 -15.82 -21.00
CA ARG A 165 30.00 -14.53 -21.27
C ARG A 165 29.62 -13.91 -19.93
N ASN A 166 30.41 -12.96 -19.46
CA ASN A 166 30.10 -12.17 -18.27
C ASN A 166 28.94 -11.22 -18.60
N ASN A 167 27.75 -11.58 -18.13
CA ASN A 167 26.51 -10.82 -18.26
C ASN A 167 26.01 -10.28 -16.91
N LEU A 168 26.90 -10.14 -15.90
CA LEU A 168 26.58 -9.53 -14.61
C LEU A 168 26.25 -8.05 -14.74
N PRO A 169 25.29 -7.51 -13.99
CA PRO A 169 24.89 -6.11 -14.05
C PRO A 169 25.80 -5.16 -13.26
N GLY A 170 26.94 -5.61 -12.76
CA GLY A 170 27.86 -4.81 -11.96
C GLY A 170 29.29 -5.36 -11.95
N THR A 171 30.08 -4.88 -11.01
CA THR A 171 31.47 -5.31 -10.78
C THR A 171 31.59 -6.04 -9.45
N ASN A 172 32.77 -6.57 -9.16
CA ASN A 172 33.04 -7.22 -7.86
C ASN A 172 33.08 -6.21 -6.70
N GLN A 173 32.96 -4.92 -6.97
CA GLN A 173 32.80 -3.90 -5.93
C GLN A 173 31.35 -3.59 -5.62
N PHE A 174 30.40 -3.93 -6.52
CA PHE A 174 28.97 -3.82 -6.30
C PHE A 174 28.21 -4.52 -7.44
N CYS A 175 27.43 -5.56 -7.13
CA CYS A 175 26.66 -6.31 -8.12
C CYS A 175 25.43 -6.98 -7.49
N PRO A 176 24.34 -6.24 -7.27
CA PRO A 176 23.05 -6.83 -6.94
C PRO A 176 22.53 -7.69 -8.10
N LEU A 177 21.84 -8.78 -7.77
CA LEU A 177 21.18 -9.65 -8.74
C LEU A 177 19.66 -9.65 -8.53
N ILE A 178 18.93 -9.95 -9.59
CA ILE A 178 17.46 -9.99 -9.58
C ILE A 178 17.00 -11.28 -10.24
N PHE A 179 16.20 -12.05 -9.52
CA PHE A 179 15.55 -13.26 -10.03
C PHE A 179 14.30 -12.92 -10.84
N LYS A 180 14.03 -13.73 -11.86
CA LYS A 180 12.81 -13.63 -12.65
C LYS A 180 11.63 -14.22 -11.89
N SER A 181 10.94 -13.41 -11.11
CA SER A 181 9.64 -13.76 -10.55
C SER A 181 8.53 -13.62 -11.59
N ASP A 182 7.41 -14.31 -11.39
CA ASP A 182 6.25 -14.19 -12.29
C ASP A 182 5.68 -12.77 -12.31
N LYS A 183 5.77 -12.07 -11.17
CA LYS A 183 5.38 -10.66 -11.05
C LYS A 183 6.27 -9.75 -11.91
N LEU A 184 7.59 -9.91 -11.85
CA LEU A 184 8.51 -9.10 -12.67
C LEU A 184 8.38 -9.42 -14.16
N LYS A 185 8.16 -10.69 -14.54
CA LYS A 185 7.90 -11.07 -15.93
C LYS A 185 6.64 -10.39 -16.45
N ALA A 186 5.55 -10.42 -15.69
CA ALA A 186 4.29 -9.78 -16.07
C ALA A 186 4.46 -8.26 -16.30
N PHE A 187 5.16 -7.56 -15.39
CA PHE A 187 5.39 -6.12 -15.57
C PHE A 187 6.26 -5.78 -16.78
N ILE A 188 7.27 -6.60 -17.08
CA ILE A 188 8.12 -6.39 -18.26
C ILE A 188 7.35 -6.68 -19.55
N GLU A 189 6.50 -7.71 -19.56
CA GLU A 189 5.61 -8.01 -20.68
C GLU A 189 4.54 -6.93 -20.90
N GLU A 190 4.07 -6.28 -19.84
CA GLU A 190 3.09 -5.18 -19.91
C GLU A 190 3.67 -3.92 -20.59
N ALA A 191 5.00 -3.77 -20.66
CA ALA A 191 5.67 -2.64 -21.30
C ALA A 191 5.12 -1.28 -20.85
N LEU A 192 5.01 -1.08 -19.53
CA LEU A 192 4.40 0.10 -18.88
C LEU A 192 4.84 1.46 -19.45
N GLU A 193 6.08 1.57 -19.93
CA GLU A 193 6.58 2.77 -20.62
C GLU A 193 5.71 3.14 -21.83
N GLN A 194 5.35 2.16 -22.68
CA GLN A 194 4.65 2.37 -23.93
C GLN A 194 3.23 2.88 -23.69
N HIS A 195 2.50 2.26 -22.75
CA HIS A 195 1.18 2.73 -22.31
C HIS A 195 1.25 4.19 -21.83
N THR A 196 2.29 4.52 -21.07
CA THR A 196 2.47 5.88 -20.54
C THR A 196 2.68 6.91 -21.66
N TYR A 197 3.54 6.60 -22.64
CA TYR A 197 3.75 7.47 -23.80
C TYR A 197 2.47 7.65 -24.64
N GLU A 198 1.71 6.58 -24.87
CA GLU A 198 0.47 6.62 -25.64
C GLU A 198 -0.61 7.46 -24.97
N ASP A 199 -0.81 7.28 -23.66
CA ASP A 199 -1.85 7.99 -22.92
C ASP A 199 -1.52 9.47 -22.73
N LEU A 200 -0.26 9.78 -22.44
CA LEU A 200 0.19 11.16 -22.31
C LEU A 200 0.23 11.88 -23.65
N GLY A 201 0.53 11.18 -24.74
CA GLY A 201 0.49 11.75 -26.10
C GLY A 201 -0.88 12.29 -26.53
N LYS A 202 -1.97 11.83 -25.90
CA LYS A 202 -3.35 12.27 -26.17
C LYS A 202 -3.74 13.56 -25.43
N ILE A 203 -2.90 14.05 -24.51
CA ILE A 203 -3.21 15.20 -23.65
C ILE A 203 -2.60 16.47 -24.22
N SER A 204 -3.28 17.62 -24.04
CA SER A 204 -2.76 18.91 -24.51
C SER A 204 -1.45 19.26 -23.79
N LYS A 205 -0.52 19.91 -24.51
CA LYS A 205 0.79 20.29 -23.97
C LYS A 205 0.70 21.18 -22.72
N ASP A 206 -0.30 22.05 -22.66
CA ASP A 206 -0.54 22.93 -21.51
C ASP A 206 -0.92 22.14 -20.25
N VAL A 207 -1.91 21.24 -20.37
CA VAL A 207 -2.34 20.37 -19.26
C VAL A 207 -1.19 19.50 -18.80
N LEU A 208 -0.45 18.86 -19.72
CA LEU A 208 0.73 18.06 -19.37
C LEU A 208 1.80 18.86 -18.61
N THR A 209 2.07 20.10 -19.03
CA THR A 209 3.07 20.95 -18.36
C THR A 209 2.64 21.28 -16.93
N ARG A 210 1.37 21.62 -16.73
CA ARG A 210 0.80 21.89 -15.40
C ARG A 210 0.75 20.64 -14.53
N THR A 211 0.34 19.50 -15.09
CA THR A 211 0.38 18.20 -14.42
C THR A 211 1.80 17.88 -13.95
N SER A 212 2.81 18.05 -14.82
CA SER A 212 4.21 17.75 -14.48
C SER A 212 4.71 18.61 -13.32
N ALA A 213 4.40 19.91 -13.33
CA ALA A 213 4.76 20.81 -12.23
C ALA A 213 4.09 20.41 -10.90
N PHE A 214 2.82 19.99 -10.95
CA PHE A 214 2.12 19.49 -9.78
C PHE A 214 2.72 18.18 -9.25
N LEU A 215 2.97 17.21 -10.13
CA LEU A 215 3.55 15.92 -9.78
C LEU A 215 4.94 16.08 -9.13
N LEU A 216 5.77 16.99 -9.67
CA LEU A 216 7.06 17.37 -9.07
C LEU A 216 6.91 17.90 -7.64
N LEU A 217 5.96 18.82 -7.43
CA LEU A 217 5.72 19.36 -6.10
C LEU A 217 5.14 18.32 -5.15
N LYS A 218 4.23 17.44 -5.62
CA LYS A 218 3.68 16.31 -4.87
C LYS A 218 4.81 15.37 -4.45
N ASP A 219 5.69 15.01 -5.37
CA ASP A 219 6.82 14.12 -5.11
C ASP A 219 7.81 14.72 -4.11
N SER A 220 8.16 15.98 -4.29
CA SER A 220 9.05 16.70 -3.39
C SER A 220 8.48 16.73 -1.97
N LYS A 221 7.21 17.15 -1.79
CA LYS A 221 6.55 17.16 -0.47
C LYS A 221 6.52 15.78 0.16
N ALA A 222 6.11 14.76 -0.59
CA ALA A 222 6.10 13.38 -0.12
C ALA A 222 7.50 12.93 0.33
N SER A 223 8.55 13.30 -0.41
CA SER A 223 9.93 12.96 -0.07
C SER A 223 10.39 13.54 1.27
N PHE A 224 9.87 14.70 1.71
CA PHE A 224 10.13 15.24 3.04
C PHE A 224 9.25 14.59 4.11
N SER A 225 7.96 14.39 3.81
CA SER A 225 7.01 13.77 4.74
C SER A 225 7.39 12.33 5.11
N ILE A 226 7.99 11.57 4.17
CA ILE A 226 8.53 10.24 4.44
C ILE A 226 9.60 10.28 5.55
N GLU A 227 10.42 11.33 5.59
CA GLU A 227 11.46 11.54 6.62
C GLU A 227 10.89 12.20 7.90
N GLY A 228 9.56 12.37 8.01
CA GLY A 228 8.92 13.05 9.14
C GLY A 228 9.10 14.57 9.15
N GLU A 229 9.59 15.16 8.05
CA GLU A 229 9.82 16.60 7.94
C GLU A 229 8.59 17.31 7.33
N ASN A 230 8.25 18.48 7.88
CA ASN A 230 7.30 19.43 7.28
C ASN A 230 8.07 20.66 6.78
N PRO A 231 8.55 20.67 5.52
CA PRO A 231 9.42 21.72 5.02
C PRO A 231 8.65 23.03 4.83
N LEU A 232 9.35 24.16 4.96
CA LEU A 232 8.87 25.43 4.40
C LEU A 232 8.65 25.26 2.88
N SER A 233 7.63 25.90 2.32
CA SER A 233 7.25 25.75 0.90
C SER A 233 8.43 25.94 -0.05
N THR A 234 9.33 26.87 0.24
CA THR A 234 10.51 27.18 -0.56
C THR A 234 11.52 26.02 -0.64
N ARG A 235 11.70 25.22 0.42
CA ARG A 235 12.59 24.04 0.39
C ARG A 235 12.00 22.93 -0.48
N ALA A 236 10.69 22.70 -0.36
CA ALA A 236 10.01 21.71 -1.19
C ALA A 236 10.02 22.11 -2.67
N GLU A 237 9.81 23.39 -2.99
CA GLU A 237 9.90 23.90 -4.37
C GLU A 237 11.31 23.73 -4.94
N HIS A 238 12.35 24.12 -4.19
CA HIS A 238 13.74 23.99 -4.64
C HIS A 238 14.13 22.53 -4.87
N TRP A 239 13.74 21.63 -3.97
CA TRP A 239 13.96 20.19 -4.18
C TRP A 239 13.17 19.65 -5.38
N GLY A 240 11.95 20.15 -5.62
CA GLY A 240 11.16 19.84 -6.81
C GLY A 240 11.86 20.26 -8.11
N THR A 241 12.51 21.43 -8.12
CA THR A 241 13.36 21.86 -9.26
C THR A 241 14.49 20.87 -9.52
N VAL A 242 15.16 20.41 -8.45
CA VAL A 242 16.28 19.46 -8.57
C VAL A 242 15.83 18.10 -9.08
N ILE A 243 14.68 17.59 -8.60
CA ILE A 243 14.05 16.37 -9.16
C ILE A 243 13.73 16.57 -10.64
N GLY A 244 13.26 17.76 -11.05
CA GLY A 244 13.03 18.09 -12.46
C GLY A 244 14.28 18.09 -13.35
N GLU A 245 15.47 18.17 -12.76
CA GLU A 245 16.76 18.03 -13.44
C GLU A 245 17.28 16.57 -13.48
N ALA A 246 16.52 15.60 -12.97
CA ALA A 246 16.89 14.18 -13.02
C ALA A 246 17.18 13.72 -14.46
N GLY A 247 18.22 12.88 -14.63
CA GLY A 247 18.69 12.41 -15.94
C GLY A 247 19.47 13.43 -16.78
N THR A 248 19.67 14.68 -16.31
CA THR A 248 20.40 15.70 -17.09
C THR A 248 21.90 15.78 -16.80
N LYS A 249 22.35 15.24 -15.67
CA LYS A 249 23.74 15.27 -15.20
C LYS A 249 24.22 13.86 -14.94
N LYS A 250 25.43 13.51 -15.36
CA LYS A 250 25.99 12.18 -15.07
C LYS A 250 26.01 11.91 -13.56
N LEU A 251 25.40 10.80 -13.13
CA LEU A 251 25.45 10.36 -11.74
C LEU A 251 26.90 10.03 -11.33
N ASN A 252 27.43 10.76 -10.35
CA ASN A 252 28.75 10.54 -9.79
C ASN A 252 28.81 11.04 -8.32
N LEU A 253 29.91 10.77 -7.62
CA LEU A 253 30.03 11.14 -6.20
C LEU A 253 29.96 12.66 -5.97
N GLU A 254 30.57 13.48 -6.82
CA GLU A 254 30.51 14.94 -6.70
C GLU A 254 29.07 15.45 -6.82
N GLU A 255 28.31 14.88 -7.76
CA GLU A 255 26.90 15.20 -7.95
C GLU A 255 26.05 14.77 -6.74
N LEU A 256 26.28 13.57 -6.20
CA LEU A 256 25.59 13.12 -4.98
C LEU A 256 25.89 14.04 -3.79
N VAL A 257 27.13 14.51 -3.63
CA VAL A 257 27.48 15.48 -2.57
C VAL A 257 26.85 16.85 -2.82
N ARG A 258 26.73 17.30 -4.08
CA ARG A 258 26.01 18.52 -4.44
C ARG A 258 24.53 18.40 -4.07
N LEU A 259 23.89 17.29 -4.42
CA LEU A 259 22.50 17.00 -4.10
C LEU A 259 22.26 16.92 -2.60
N GLN A 260 23.17 16.28 -1.85
CA GLN A 260 23.14 16.23 -0.39
C GLN A 260 23.09 17.64 0.22
N LYS A 261 23.95 18.56 -0.24
CA LYS A 261 23.98 19.95 0.23
C LYS A 261 22.65 20.67 -0.02
N ILE A 262 22.03 20.45 -1.17
CA ILE A 262 20.74 21.06 -1.52
C ILE A 262 19.62 20.54 -0.63
N VAL A 263 19.59 19.23 -0.40
CA VAL A 263 18.57 18.57 0.45
C VAL A 263 18.63 19.07 1.88
N ILE A 264 19.81 19.09 2.47
CA ILE A 264 19.99 19.44 3.89
C ILE A 264 19.80 20.94 4.11
N GLY A 265 20.29 21.78 3.20
CA GLY A 265 20.23 23.24 3.35
C GLY A 265 21.27 23.76 4.33
N ASP A 266 20.89 24.02 5.58
CA ASP A 266 21.82 24.52 6.61
C ASP A 266 22.74 23.40 7.12
N SER A 267 24.01 23.47 6.73
CA SER A 267 25.00 22.43 6.94
C SER A 267 25.91 22.64 8.15
N ARG A 268 25.67 23.67 8.96
CA ARG A 268 26.59 24.08 10.05
C ARG A 268 26.87 22.98 11.08
N SER A 269 25.94 22.04 11.23
CA SER A 269 26.03 20.93 12.20
C SER A 269 26.23 19.56 11.55
N ILE A 270 26.37 19.47 10.23
CA ILE A 270 26.43 18.19 9.50
C ILE A 270 27.65 18.14 8.59
N HIS A 271 28.46 17.09 8.75
CA HIS A 271 29.56 16.82 7.84
C HIS A 271 29.04 16.34 6.48
N MET A 272 29.31 17.14 5.45
CA MET A 272 28.95 16.84 4.06
C MET A 272 29.94 15.87 3.42
N GLY A 273 29.46 15.09 2.45
CA GLY A 273 30.23 14.01 1.83
C GLY A 273 30.10 12.70 2.60
N LEU A 274 30.85 11.69 2.15
CA LEU A 274 30.88 10.36 2.77
C LEU A 274 31.21 10.49 4.26
N ARG A 275 30.43 9.82 5.10
CA ARG A 275 30.65 9.83 6.56
C ARG A 275 31.99 9.19 6.90
N LYS A 276 32.56 9.60 8.04
CA LYS A 276 33.82 9.09 8.59
C LYS A 276 33.65 8.39 9.94
N GLU A 277 32.42 7.95 10.19
CA GLU A 277 31.99 7.28 11.41
C GLU A 277 30.98 6.20 11.03
N GLY A 278 30.66 5.31 11.98
CA GLY A 278 29.62 4.31 11.76
C GLY A 278 28.24 4.92 11.48
N GLY A 279 27.26 4.06 11.26
CA GLY A 279 25.90 4.50 11.02
C GLY A 279 24.93 3.36 11.25
N PHE A 280 23.72 3.70 11.69
CA PHE A 280 22.63 2.76 11.80
C PHE A 280 21.30 3.49 11.56
N VAL A 281 20.30 2.73 11.14
CA VAL A 281 18.89 3.15 11.14
C VAL A 281 18.18 2.35 12.22
N GLY A 282 17.42 3.02 13.06
CA GLY A 282 16.72 2.42 14.20
C GLY A 282 16.49 3.45 15.30
N GLU A 283 16.18 2.95 16.49
CA GLU A 283 15.91 3.77 17.67
C GLU A 283 17.04 3.64 18.69
N HIS A 284 16.95 4.40 19.78
CA HIS A 284 17.70 4.11 21.01
C HIS A 284 16.73 3.50 22.03
N GLU A 285 17.18 2.55 22.86
CA GLU A 285 16.31 1.86 23.84
C GLU A 285 15.52 2.81 24.76
N ASN A 286 16.08 3.99 25.01
CA ASN A 286 15.41 5.16 25.56
C ASN A 286 16.09 6.42 24.98
N SER A 287 15.59 7.63 25.28
CA SER A 287 16.12 8.89 24.70
C SER A 287 17.63 9.11 24.90
N PHE A 288 18.28 8.37 25.80
CA PHE A 288 19.72 8.44 26.07
C PHE A 288 20.41 7.06 26.09
N GLY A 289 19.72 6.00 25.66
CA GLY A 289 20.14 4.61 25.80
C GLY A 289 21.10 4.15 24.71
N PRO A 290 21.54 2.87 24.74
CA PRO A 290 22.31 2.31 23.64
C PRO A 290 21.48 2.27 22.34
N PRO A 291 22.14 2.28 21.17
CA PRO A 291 21.48 2.14 19.88
C PRO A 291 20.79 0.77 19.78
N LYS A 292 19.63 0.76 19.13
CA LYS A 292 18.84 -0.42 18.78
C LYS A 292 18.65 -0.44 17.24
N PRO A 293 19.64 -0.94 16.49
CA PRO A 293 19.59 -0.94 15.03
C PRO A 293 18.51 -1.85 14.48
N GLU A 294 17.71 -1.32 13.55
CA GLU A 294 16.93 -2.09 12.58
C GLU A 294 17.75 -2.35 11.31
N HIS A 295 18.74 -1.49 11.05
CA HIS A 295 19.74 -1.65 10.01
C HIS A 295 21.07 -1.10 10.48
N VAL A 296 22.16 -1.84 10.28
CA VAL A 296 23.51 -1.31 10.47
C VAL A 296 24.05 -0.92 9.10
N SER A 297 24.53 0.32 8.97
CA SER A 297 25.08 0.86 7.72
C SER A 297 26.46 0.27 7.43
N ALA A 298 26.92 0.39 6.18
CA ALA A 298 28.25 -0.08 5.80
C ALA A 298 29.37 0.56 6.65
N ARG A 299 30.50 -0.11 6.78
CA ARG A 299 31.66 0.49 7.42
C ARG A 299 32.11 1.72 6.66
N TRP A 300 32.48 2.77 7.38
CA TRP A 300 32.82 4.05 6.76
C TRP A 300 34.12 3.97 5.93
N GLU A 301 35.00 3.06 6.32
CA GLU A 301 36.23 2.74 5.60
C GLU A 301 35.98 2.13 4.22
N ASP A 302 34.86 1.40 4.05
CA ASP A 302 34.51 0.71 2.81
C ASP A 302 33.67 1.59 1.85
N LEU A 303 33.23 2.78 2.29
CA LEU A 303 32.32 3.62 1.52
C LEU A 303 32.89 4.08 0.19
N GLY A 304 34.20 4.34 0.12
CA GLY A 304 34.85 4.73 -1.12
C GLY A 304 34.67 3.67 -2.21
N ASP A 305 35.01 2.42 -1.89
CA ASP A 305 34.92 1.29 -2.81
C ASP A 305 33.46 0.95 -3.14
N LEU A 306 32.58 0.91 -2.13
CA LEU A 306 31.16 0.59 -2.32
C LEU A 306 30.47 1.64 -3.21
N MET A 307 30.73 2.93 -2.99
CA MET A 307 30.13 3.98 -3.79
C MET A 307 30.68 4.04 -5.21
N ASN A 308 31.98 3.81 -5.39
CA ASN A 308 32.57 3.69 -6.73
C ASN A 308 31.99 2.49 -7.49
N GLY A 309 31.88 1.33 -6.83
CA GLY A 309 31.27 0.14 -7.41
C GLY A 309 29.80 0.36 -7.79
N LEU A 310 29.02 1.01 -6.91
CA LEU A 310 27.62 1.31 -7.17
C LEU A 310 27.44 2.22 -8.39
N LEU A 311 28.25 3.26 -8.52
CA LEU A 311 28.21 4.18 -9.65
C LEU A 311 28.69 3.52 -10.95
N GLU A 312 29.69 2.64 -10.88
CA GLU A 312 30.14 1.85 -12.03
C GLU A 312 29.06 0.87 -12.49
N ALA A 313 28.40 0.18 -11.56
CA ALA A 313 27.28 -0.70 -11.86
C ALA A 313 26.11 0.06 -12.52
N ALA A 314 25.78 1.26 -12.05
CA ALA A 314 24.78 2.12 -12.67
C ALA A 314 25.12 2.40 -14.16
N SER A 315 26.36 2.80 -14.43
CA SER A 315 26.83 3.06 -15.80
C SER A 315 26.87 1.80 -16.68
N LEU A 316 27.21 0.64 -16.12
CA LEU A 316 27.17 -0.63 -16.84
C LEU A 316 25.73 -1.02 -17.21
N MET A 317 24.80 -0.95 -16.26
CA MET A 317 23.39 -1.25 -16.49
C MET A 317 22.78 -0.38 -17.58
N GLU A 318 23.09 0.91 -17.56
CA GLU A 318 22.67 1.89 -18.57
C GLU A 318 23.25 1.55 -19.96
N THR A 319 24.58 1.43 -20.07
CA THR A 319 25.26 1.33 -21.38
C THR A 319 25.18 -0.05 -22.03
N ARG A 320 24.87 -1.10 -21.25
CA ARG A 320 24.86 -2.50 -21.70
C ARG A 320 23.49 -3.15 -21.76
N GLY A 321 22.42 -2.36 -21.63
CA GLY A 321 21.05 -2.83 -21.86
C GLY A 321 20.51 -3.67 -20.70
N PHE A 322 20.49 -3.13 -19.49
CA PHE A 322 19.72 -3.68 -18.37
C PHE A 322 18.33 -3.00 -18.30
N PRO A 323 17.25 -3.70 -17.90
CA PRO A 323 15.93 -3.07 -17.82
C PRO A 323 15.90 -1.86 -16.87
N PRO A 324 15.39 -0.69 -17.29
CA PRO A 324 15.45 0.57 -16.53
C PRO A 324 14.98 0.51 -15.08
N VAL A 325 13.80 -0.06 -14.84
CA VAL A 325 13.21 -0.15 -13.50
C VAL A 325 14.02 -1.09 -12.60
N LEU A 326 14.58 -2.16 -13.17
CA LEU A 326 15.45 -3.08 -12.46
C LEU A 326 16.79 -2.42 -12.08
N ALA A 327 17.33 -1.59 -12.96
CA ALA A 327 18.52 -0.78 -12.68
C ALA A 327 18.24 0.22 -11.55
N ALA A 328 17.13 0.97 -11.66
CA ALA A 328 16.72 1.94 -10.65
C ALA A 328 16.52 1.30 -9.26
N ALA A 329 15.91 0.12 -9.21
CA ALA A 329 15.76 -0.63 -7.96
C ALA A 329 17.12 -1.08 -7.39
N SER A 330 17.98 -1.64 -8.24
CA SER A 330 19.31 -2.13 -7.84
C SER A 330 20.19 -1.04 -7.24
N ILE A 331 20.30 0.10 -7.93
CA ILE A 331 21.18 1.20 -7.53
C ILE A 331 20.55 2.02 -6.40
N GLY A 332 19.25 2.33 -6.50
CA GLY A 332 18.53 3.07 -5.48
C GLY A 332 18.57 2.34 -4.14
N PHE A 333 18.09 1.09 -4.07
CA PHE A 333 18.06 0.36 -2.80
C PHE A 333 19.47 -0.02 -2.32
N GLY A 334 20.40 -0.30 -3.24
CA GLY A 334 21.82 -0.43 -2.90
C GLY A 334 22.36 0.76 -2.13
N PHE A 335 22.08 1.98 -2.63
CA PHE A 335 22.50 3.23 -1.99
C PHE A 335 21.94 3.37 -0.56
N VAL A 336 20.64 3.08 -0.36
CA VAL A 336 20.03 3.23 0.97
C VAL A 336 20.50 2.15 1.95
N PHE A 337 20.83 0.95 1.48
CA PHE A 337 21.45 -0.10 2.30
C PHE A 337 22.89 0.25 2.69
N ILE A 338 23.71 0.76 1.75
CA ILE A 338 25.07 1.25 2.07
C ILE A 338 25.00 2.39 3.10
N HIS A 339 24.06 3.31 2.93
CA HIS A 339 23.84 4.49 3.77
C HIS A 339 25.13 5.33 3.94
N PRO A 340 25.64 5.92 2.84
CA PRO A 340 26.98 6.50 2.79
C PRO A 340 27.13 7.87 3.45
N PHE A 341 26.04 8.59 3.69
CA PHE A 341 26.07 9.94 4.24
C PHE A 341 25.58 9.99 5.68
N VAL A 342 25.95 11.04 6.42
CA VAL A 342 25.42 11.29 7.78
C VAL A 342 23.91 11.55 7.74
N ASP A 343 23.44 12.27 6.72
CA ASP A 343 22.03 12.59 6.48
C ASP A 343 21.77 12.79 4.97
N GLY A 344 20.51 12.71 4.57
CA GLY A 344 20.02 12.87 3.20
C GLY A 344 19.84 11.55 2.44
N ASN A 345 20.21 10.41 3.03
CA ASN A 345 20.24 9.12 2.34
C ASN A 345 18.88 8.71 1.75
N GLY A 346 17.78 8.83 2.50
CA GLY A 346 16.45 8.48 2.01
C GLY A 346 16.00 9.34 0.82
N ARG A 347 16.25 10.65 0.87
CA ARG A 347 15.91 11.59 -0.22
C ARG A 347 16.78 11.36 -1.47
N LEU A 348 18.07 11.13 -1.29
CA LEU A 348 18.99 10.84 -2.40
C LEU A 348 18.69 9.48 -3.04
N HIS A 349 18.32 8.47 -2.25
CA HIS A 349 17.82 7.19 -2.76
C HIS A 349 16.66 7.37 -3.74
N ARG A 350 15.64 8.16 -3.36
CA ARG A 350 14.48 8.43 -4.22
C ARG A 350 14.87 9.25 -5.44
N TYR A 351 15.77 10.22 -5.29
CA TYR A 351 16.33 10.94 -6.43
C TYR A 351 17.06 10.01 -7.42
N ILE A 352 17.90 9.08 -6.94
CA ILE A 352 18.64 8.13 -7.79
C ILE A 352 17.67 7.28 -8.62
N ILE A 353 16.55 6.84 -8.04
CA ILE A 353 15.51 6.12 -8.77
C ILE A 353 14.97 6.99 -9.91
N GLN A 354 14.57 8.23 -9.63
CA GLN A 354 14.09 9.16 -10.65
C GLN A 354 15.14 9.42 -11.73
N HIS A 355 16.39 9.57 -11.31
CA HIS A 355 17.52 9.84 -12.17
C HIS A 355 17.70 8.76 -13.22
N ILE A 356 17.75 7.49 -12.78
CA ILE A 356 17.94 6.36 -13.68
C ILE A 356 16.74 6.22 -14.62
N LEU A 357 15.50 6.33 -14.12
CA LEU A 357 14.31 6.23 -14.97
C LEU A 357 14.26 7.33 -16.05
N ALA A 358 14.71 8.55 -15.73
CA ALA A 358 14.80 9.65 -16.67
C ALA A 358 15.96 9.47 -17.67
N GLU A 359 17.16 9.10 -17.20
CA GLU A 359 18.37 8.93 -18.02
C GLU A 359 18.19 7.80 -19.06
N THR A 360 17.51 6.71 -18.69
CA THR A 360 17.23 5.60 -19.60
C THR A 360 16.01 5.85 -20.51
N GLY A 361 15.34 6.99 -20.40
CA GLY A 361 14.15 7.33 -21.22
C GLY A 361 12.87 6.56 -20.87
N PHE A 362 12.82 5.90 -19.71
CA PHE A 362 11.63 5.19 -19.26
C PHE A 362 10.51 6.19 -18.90
N SER A 363 10.87 7.29 -18.24
CA SER A 363 9.96 8.42 -18.01
C SER A 363 9.93 9.34 -19.23
N PRO A 364 8.73 9.75 -19.72
CA PRO A 364 8.63 10.73 -20.80
C PRO A 364 9.33 12.04 -20.46
N ALA A 365 9.92 12.69 -21.48
CA ALA A 365 10.65 13.93 -21.27
C ALA A 365 9.77 14.99 -20.59
N LYS A 366 10.30 15.62 -19.53
CA LYS A 366 9.64 16.63 -18.68
C LYS A 366 8.53 16.11 -17.77
N ILE A 367 8.27 14.80 -17.73
CA ILE A 367 7.30 14.19 -16.82
C ILE A 367 8.07 13.39 -15.77
N VAL A 368 7.88 13.77 -14.51
CA VAL A 368 8.40 13.01 -13.38
C VAL A 368 7.31 12.10 -12.85
N PHE A 369 7.63 10.82 -12.72
CA PHE A 369 6.77 9.88 -12.03
C PHE A 369 6.88 10.16 -10.53
N PRO A 370 5.83 10.54 -9.79
CA PRO A 370 5.95 10.86 -8.37
C PRO A 370 6.15 9.60 -7.49
N ILE A 371 7.33 8.98 -7.60
CA ILE A 371 7.70 7.75 -6.90
C ILE A 371 7.67 7.93 -5.38
N SER A 372 8.13 9.07 -4.86
CA SER A 372 8.04 9.37 -3.42
C SER A 372 6.59 9.44 -2.95
N ALA A 373 5.68 10.00 -3.77
CA ALA A 373 4.25 10.00 -3.42
C ALA A 373 3.66 8.58 -3.42
N ALA A 374 4.00 7.76 -4.42
CA ALA A 374 3.56 6.37 -4.47
C ALA A 374 4.13 5.54 -3.30
N ILE A 375 5.39 5.76 -2.93
CA ILE A 375 6.02 5.16 -1.74
C ILE A 375 5.28 5.58 -0.47
N GLN A 376 4.91 6.86 -0.34
CA GLN A 376 4.19 7.37 0.82
C GLN A 376 2.82 6.71 0.98
N GLU A 377 2.08 6.52 -0.12
CA GLU A 377 0.79 5.81 -0.13
C GLU A 377 0.93 4.30 0.17
N LYS A 378 2.13 3.73 -0.04
CA LYS A 378 2.48 2.32 0.19
C LYS A 378 3.54 2.15 1.28
N MET A 379 3.50 3.00 2.32
CA MET A 379 4.56 3.07 3.34
C MET A 379 4.82 1.72 4.03
N ASP A 380 3.78 0.95 4.33
CA ASP A 380 3.93 -0.36 4.97
C ASP A 380 4.66 -1.35 4.06
N ASP A 381 4.37 -1.32 2.76
CA ASP A 381 5.03 -2.17 1.77
C ASP A 381 6.50 -1.77 1.62
N TYR A 382 6.77 -0.46 1.58
CA TYR A 382 8.13 0.08 1.52
C TYR A 382 8.97 -0.35 2.72
N ARG A 383 8.44 -0.20 3.94
CA ARG A 383 9.09 -0.66 5.17
C ARG A 383 9.37 -2.15 5.13
N ARG A 384 8.38 -2.98 4.75
CA ARG A 384 8.55 -4.45 4.66
C ARG A 384 9.70 -4.83 3.72
N VAL A 385 9.82 -4.17 2.57
CA VAL A 385 10.89 -4.45 1.60
C VAL A 385 12.27 -3.98 2.06
N LEU A 386 12.36 -2.87 2.81
CA LEU A 386 13.62 -2.43 3.41
C LEU A 386 14.09 -3.38 4.52
N ILE A 387 13.19 -3.74 5.45
CA ILE A 387 13.55 -4.60 6.59
C ILE A 387 13.78 -6.05 6.19
N HIS A 388 13.17 -6.53 5.09
CA HIS A 388 13.38 -7.89 4.57
C HIS A 388 14.88 -8.22 4.44
N TYR A 389 15.64 -7.30 3.85
CA TYR A 389 17.07 -7.45 3.73
C TYR A 389 17.81 -7.04 5.01
N SER A 390 17.47 -5.86 5.57
CA SER A 390 18.20 -5.27 6.70
C SER A 390 18.18 -6.16 7.95
N HIS A 391 17.02 -6.70 8.34
CA HIS A 391 16.91 -7.58 9.52
C HIS A 391 17.66 -8.89 9.33
N SER A 392 17.66 -9.42 8.11
CA SER A 392 18.36 -10.67 7.79
C SER A 392 19.88 -10.53 7.88
N LEU A 393 20.41 -9.30 7.78
CA LEU A 393 21.83 -8.99 7.92
C LEU A 393 22.30 -8.87 9.36
N LEU A 394 21.46 -8.35 10.27
CA LEU A 394 21.85 -8.02 11.65
C LEU A 394 22.61 -9.14 12.38
N PRO A 395 22.23 -10.44 12.28
CA PRO A 395 22.96 -11.51 12.95
C PRO A 395 24.41 -11.73 12.48
N PHE A 396 24.79 -11.15 11.34
CA PHE A 396 26.11 -11.31 10.72
C PHE A 396 26.99 -10.06 10.85
N ILE A 397 26.48 -9.00 11.48
CA ILE A 397 27.21 -7.76 11.71
C ILE A 397 27.53 -7.65 13.19
N GLU A 398 28.82 -7.83 13.52
CA GLU A 398 29.31 -7.66 14.87
C GLU A 398 29.57 -6.18 15.12
N TRP A 399 28.90 -5.58 16.09
CA TRP A 399 29.07 -4.16 16.40
C TRP A 399 29.01 -3.88 17.90
N VAL A 400 29.57 -2.74 18.30
CA VAL A 400 29.51 -2.23 19.69
C VAL A 400 29.04 -0.77 19.69
N PRO A 401 28.36 -0.32 20.75
CA PRO A 401 28.00 1.10 20.87
C PRO A 401 29.24 1.96 21.10
N THR A 402 29.28 3.11 20.44
CA THR A 402 30.31 4.14 20.60
C THR A 402 29.95 5.14 21.71
N LYS A 403 30.91 5.98 22.11
CA LYS A 403 30.68 7.05 23.10
C LYS A 403 29.64 8.07 22.65
N ASP A 404 29.55 8.30 21.35
CA ASP A 404 28.60 9.23 20.73
C ASP A 404 27.24 8.55 20.44
N ARG A 405 27.01 7.34 20.99
CA ARG A 405 25.76 6.55 20.87
C ARG A 405 25.44 6.15 19.43
N ASN A 406 26.47 6.08 18.59
CA ASN A 406 26.47 5.46 17.27
C ASN A 406 26.99 4.00 17.37
N VAL A 407 27.12 3.29 16.25
CA VAL A 407 27.64 1.92 16.18
C VAL A 407 29.06 1.87 15.61
N GLU A 408 29.89 0.95 16.11
CA GLU A 408 31.20 0.61 15.54
C GLU A 408 31.20 -0.86 15.14
N VAL A 409 31.30 -1.13 13.84
CA VAL A 409 31.33 -2.50 13.28
C VAL A 409 32.72 -3.09 13.43
N LYS A 410 32.79 -4.36 13.86
CA LYS A 410 34.02 -5.06 14.26
C LYS A 410 34.49 -6.11 13.27
N ASN A 411 33.63 -6.57 12.37
CA ASN A 411 33.96 -7.54 11.32
C ASN A 411 33.95 -6.91 9.92
N ASP A 412 34.43 -7.65 8.92
CA ASP A 412 34.30 -7.26 7.51
C ASP A 412 32.88 -7.54 7.01
N THR A 413 32.22 -6.50 6.54
CA THR A 413 30.81 -6.52 6.14
C THR A 413 30.58 -6.02 4.73
N ALA A 414 31.63 -5.60 3.99
CA ALA A 414 31.45 -4.95 2.69
C ALA A 414 30.63 -5.81 1.72
N ASP A 415 30.90 -7.12 1.66
CA ASP A 415 30.24 -8.05 0.76
C ASP A 415 28.71 -8.16 0.96
N TYR A 416 28.21 -7.89 2.17
CA TYR A 416 26.78 -7.84 2.44
C TYR A 416 26.11 -6.65 1.75
N TYR A 417 26.85 -5.59 1.44
CA TYR A 417 26.33 -4.45 0.67
C TYR A 417 26.63 -4.57 -0.82
N ARG A 418 27.70 -5.29 -1.20
CA ARG A 418 28.06 -5.55 -2.60
C ARG A 418 27.09 -6.51 -3.29
N TYR A 419 26.67 -7.55 -2.58
CA TYR A 419 26.01 -8.71 -3.17
C TYR A 419 24.71 -9.03 -2.45
N PHE A 420 23.60 -8.54 -3.00
CA PHE A 420 22.27 -8.80 -2.48
C PHE A 420 21.27 -9.16 -3.57
N ASP A 421 20.17 -9.78 -3.17
CA ASP A 421 19.03 -10.04 -4.02
C ASP A 421 18.10 -8.82 -3.99
N ALA A 422 17.98 -8.13 -5.12
CA ALA A 422 17.15 -6.94 -5.27
C ALA A 422 15.73 -7.27 -5.79
N THR A 423 15.32 -8.54 -5.82
CA THR A 423 14.04 -8.98 -6.41
C THR A 423 12.83 -8.32 -5.75
N LYS A 424 12.77 -8.29 -4.41
CA LYS A 424 11.65 -7.67 -3.68
C LYS A 424 11.59 -6.16 -3.86
N GLN A 425 12.76 -5.52 -3.93
CA GLN A 425 12.92 -4.10 -4.19
C GLN A 425 12.44 -3.74 -5.59
N ALA A 426 12.79 -4.55 -6.59
CA ALA A 426 12.31 -4.40 -7.96
C ALA A 426 10.79 -4.61 -8.07
N GLU A 427 10.23 -5.66 -7.46
CA GLU A 427 8.78 -5.91 -7.44
C GLU A 427 8.00 -4.71 -6.88
N PHE A 428 8.47 -4.16 -5.77
CA PHE A 428 7.85 -3.01 -5.12
C PHE A 428 7.98 -1.72 -5.94
N LEU A 429 9.14 -1.47 -6.57
CA LEU A 429 9.29 -0.28 -7.42
C LEU A 429 8.35 -0.34 -8.63
N PHE A 430 8.19 -1.52 -9.24
CA PHE A 430 7.20 -1.72 -10.29
C PHE A 430 5.77 -1.46 -9.79
N ASP A 431 5.39 -1.92 -8.59
CA ASP A 431 4.07 -1.61 -8.02
C ASP A 431 3.85 -0.10 -7.87
N CYS A 432 4.88 0.64 -7.45
CA CYS A 432 4.80 2.10 -7.32
C CYS A 432 4.63 2.78 -8.68
N ILE A 433 5.37 2.33 -9.70
CA ILE A 433 5.29 2.83 -11.07
C ILE A 433 3.91 2.51 -11.67
N ALA A 434 3.44 1.27 -11.56
CA ALA A 434 2.14 0.85 -12.06
C ALA A 434 1.00 1.64 -11.40
N HIS A 435 1.06 1.86 -10.08
CA HIS A 435 0.11 2.72 -9.36
C HIS A 435 0.15 4.17 -9.84
N THR A 436 1.35 4.69 -10.09
CA THR A 436 1.53 6.05 -10.59
C THR A 436 0.90 6.24 -11.97
N ILE A 437 1.14 5.31 -12.89
CA ILE A 437 0.66 5.34 -14.27
C ILE A 437 -0.86 5.12 -14.32
N SER A 438 -1.38 4.12 -13.60
CA SER A 438 -2.79 3.72 -13.68
C SER A 438 -3.73 4.60 -12.86
N ARG A 439 -3.23 5.31 -11.84
CA ARG A 439 -4.04 6.12 -10.92
C ARG A 439 -3.57 7.54 -10.80
N THR A 440 -2.36 7.75 -10.27
CA THR A 440 -1.91 9.08 -9.83
C THR A 440 -1.91 10.10 -10.97
N ILE A 441 -1.34 9.75 -12.12
CA ILE A 441 -1.28 10.65 -13.28
C ILE A 441 -2.67 10.88 -13.89
N PRO A 442 -3.48 9.85 -14.19
CA PRO A 442 -4.86 10.04 -14.67
C PRO A 442 -5.73 10.89 -13.76
N ASP A 443 -5.68 10.66 -12.45
CA ASP A 443 -6.48 11.39 -11.46
C ASP A 443 -6.09 12.87 -11.42
N GLU A 444 -4.79 13.16 -11.50
CA GLU A 444 -4.29 14.55 -11.56
C GLU A 444 -4.73 15.26 -12.84
N ILE A 445 -4.65 14.58 -13.99
CA ILE A 445 -5.13 15.13 -15.27
C ILE A 445 -6.64 15.38 -15.20
N LYS A 446 -7.41 14.44 -14.63
CA LYS A 446 -8.86 14.57 -14.47
C LYS A 446 -9.21 15.74 -13.56
N TYR A 447 -8.49 15.90 -12.45
CA TYR A 447 -8.64 17.03 -11.54
C TYR A 447 -8.38 18.36 -12.25
N LEU A 448 -7.27 18.50 -12.97
CA LEU A 448 -6.94 19.73 -13.70
C LEU A 448 -7.98 20.08 -14.77
N LYS A 449 -8.47 19.09 -15.53
CA LYS A 449 -9.55 19.32 -16.51
C LYS A 449 -10.83 19.80 -15.85
N ARG A 450 -11.21 19.24 -14.69
CA ARG A 450 -12.38 19.66 -13.91
C ARG A 450 -12.20 21.06 -13.33
N TYR A 451 -11.01 21.36 -12.81
CA TYR A 451 -10.66 22.69 -12.34
C TYR A 451 -10.80 23.72 -13.45
N ASP A 452 -10.25 23.46 -14.64
CA ASP A 452 -10.31 24.38 -15.78
C ASP A 452 -11.76 24.57 -16.27
N ALA A 453 -12.57 23.51 -16.30
CA ALA A 453 -13.98 23.59 -16.64
C ALA A 453 -14.78 24.44 -15.63
N PHE A 454 -14.52 24.26 -14.33
CA PHE A 454 -15.17 25.04 -13.27
C PHE A 454 -14.73 26.50 -13.30
N LYS A 455 -13.43 26.76 -13.52
CA LYS A 455 -12.90 28.11 -13.71
C LYS A 455 -13.52 28.79 -14.92
N SER A 456 -13.61 28.10 -16.07
CA SER A 456 -14.25 28.67 -17.27
C SER A 456 -15.70 29.04 -17.00
N TRP A 457 -16.45 28.18 -16.30
CA TRP A 457 -17.83 28.49 -15.93
C TRP A 457 -17.91 29.71 -14.99
N LEU A 458 -17.02 29.84 -14.02
CA LEU A 458 -16.94 31.04 -13.16
C LEU A 458 -16.61 32.29 -13.99
N ASP A 459 -15.63 32.21 -14.89
CA ASP A 459 -15.26 33.34 -15.76
C ASP A 459 -16.45 33.82 -16.62
N ASP A 460 -17.34 32.90 -17.03
CA ASP A 460 -18.51 33.22 -17.86
C ASP A 460 -19.74 33.70 -17.05
N ASN A 461 -19.90 33.27 -15.80
CA ASN A 461 -21.13 33.49 -15.03
C ASN A 461 -20.92 34.40 -13.80
N LEU A 462 -19.78 34.28 -13.12
CA LEU A 462 -19.44 34.97 -11.87
C LEU A 462 -17.93 35.32 -11.84
N PRO A 463 -17.48 36.28 -12.68
CA PRO A 463 -16.07 36.57 -12.84
C PRO A 463 -15.43 37.00 -11.52
N MET A 464 -14.33 36.36 -11.14
CA MET A 464 -13.63 36.66 -9.89
C MET A 464 -12.11 36.46 -10.00
N PRO A 465 -11.30 37.06 -9.11
CA PRO A 465 -9.85 36.90 -9.15
C PRO A 465 -9.42 35.44 -9.01
N ASN A 466 -8.38 35.01 -9.74
CA ASN A 466 -7.85 33.63 -9.71
C ASN A 466 -7.58 33.11 -8.29
N LYS A 467 -7.10 33.98 -7.39
CA LYS A 467 -6.87 33.63 -5.99
C LYS A 467 -8.16 33.23 -5.27
N LEU A 468 -9.28 33.89 -5.57
CA LEU A 468 -10.59 33.57 -5.01
C LEU A 468 -11.13 32.26 -5.59
N VAL A 469 -10.94 32.01 -6.89
CA VAL A 469 -11.28 30.71 -7.52
C VAL A 469 -10.54 29.55 -6.85
N SER A 470 -9.22 29.68 -6.68
CA SER A 470 -8.43 28.64 -6.00
C SER A 470 -8.89 28.42 -4.56
N LEU A 471 -9.21 29.50 -3.83
CA LEU A 471 -9.75 29.41 -2.48
C LEU A 471 -11.12 28.70 -2.46
N LEU A 472 -11.99 29.04 -3.42
CA LEU A 472 -13.33 28.46 -3.57
C LEU A 472 -13.25 26.95 -3.78
N VAL A 473 -12.40 26.49 -4.72
CA VAL A 473 -12.18 25.07 -4.97
C VAL A 473 -11.66 24.36 -3.72
N VAL A 474 -10.71 24.96 -2.98
CA VAL A 474 -10.22 24.37 -1.72
C VAL A 474 -11.36 24.21 -0.71
N PHE A 475 -12.15 25.25 -0.47
CA PHE A 475 -13.23 25.21 0.51
C PHE A 475 -14.35 24.23 0.13
N LEU A 476 -14.71 24.17 -1.16
CA LEU A 476 -15.69 23.23 -1.68
C LEU A 476 -15.17 21.79 -1.58
N SER A 477 -13.91 21.54 -1.95
CA SER A 477 -13.32 20.20 -1.86
C SER A 477 -13.26 19.66 -0.42
N GLN A 478 -13.03 20.54 0.56
CA GLN A 478 -12.97 20.19 1.98
C GLN A 478 -14.34 19.93 2.63
N ASN A 479 -15.43 20.40 2.02
CA ASN A 479 -16.77 20.33 2.61
C ASN A 479 -17.78 19.79 1.57
N GLU A 480 -17.36 18.77 0.82
CA GLU A 480 -18.23 18.00 -0.07
C GLU A 480 -19.05 18.83 -1.07
N GLY A 481 -18.40 19.83 -1.64
CA GLY A 481 -19.00 20.74 -2.62
C GLY A 481 -19.89 21.81 -2.01
N ARG A 482 -19.77 22.09 -0.70
CA ARG A 482 -20.48 23.17 -0.01
C ARG A 482 -19.53 24.16 0.64
N LEU A 483 -19.97 25.39 0.86
CA LEU A 483 -19.24 26.35 1.66
C LEU A 483 -19.75 26.34 3.11
N SER A 484 -18.85 26.37 4.08
CA SER A 484 -19.24 26.53 5.49
C SER A 484 -19.85 27.92 5.73
N LEU A 485 -20.71 28.07 6.75
CA LEU A 485 -21.27 29.38 7.13
C LEU A 485 -20.19 30.44 7.39
N ARG A 486 -19.04 30.03 7.94
CA ARG A 486 -17.90 30.91 8.16
C ARG A 486 -17.30 31.37 6.84
N ALA A 487 -17.13 30.47 5.88
CA ALA A 487 -16.61 30.80 4.55
C ALA A 487 -17.52 31.79 3.83
N LYS A 488 -18.84 31.51 3.82
CA LYS A 488 -19.87 32.38 3.24
C LYS A 488 -19.83 33.79 3.85
N LYS A 489 -19.66 33.91 5.17
CA LYS A 489 -19.66 35.23 5.86
C LYS A 489 -18.35 36.00 5.80
N LYS A 490 -17.22 35.35 5.51
CA LYS A 490 -15.89 35.95 5.66
C LYS A 490 -15.13 36.03 4.34
N GLU A 491 -14.90 34.88 3.71
CA GLU A 491 -14.06 34.78 2.52
C GLU A 491 -14.87 35.07 1.25
N PHE A 492 -16.19 34.83 1.28
CA PHE A 492 -17.12 34.97 0.15
C PHE A 492 -18.33 35.85 0.51
N ALA A 493 -18.14 36.85 1.36
CA ALA A 493 -19.21 37.72 1.88
C ALA A 493 -19.93 38.55 0.79
N ASP A 494 -19.23 38.78 -0.33
CA ASP A 494 -19.73 39.56 -1.46
C ASP A 494 -20.60 38.73 -2.42
N LEU A 495 -20.74 37.41 -2.20
CA LEU A 495 -21.59 36.55 -3.03
C LEU A 495 -23.00 36.45 -2.46
N GLU A 496 -23.99 36.61 -3.34
CA GLU A 496 -25.40 36.44 -3.01
C GLU A 496 -25.76 34.97 -2.79
N HIS A 497 -26.89 34.74 -2.11
CA HIS A 497 -27.31 33.36 -1.77
C HIS A 497 -27.53 32.48 -3.01
N GLU A 498 -28.12 33.04 -4.07
CA GLU A 498 -28.36 32.34 -5.33
C GLU A 498 -27.06 32.01 -6.07
N GLU A 499 -26.08 32.92 -6.03
CA GLU A 499 -24.76 32.72 -6.62
C GLU A 499 -24.02 31.57 -5.92
N ILE A 500 -24.04 31.56 -4.58
CA ILE A 500 -23.47 30.47 -3.78
C ILE A 500 -24.12 29.12 -4.13
N GLN A 501 -25.46 29.07 -4.25
CA GLN A 501 -26.15 27.83 -4.63
C GLN A 501 -25.74 27.37 -6.03
N SER A 502 -25.63 28.29 -7.00
CA SER A 502 -25.19 27.97 -8.36
C SER A 502 -23.76 27.43 -8.40
N ILE A 503 -22.86 28.01 -7.60
CA ILE A 503 -21.47 27.59 -7.45
C ILE A 503 -21.38 26.19 -6.86
N GLU A 504 -22.07 25.93 -5.74
CA GLU A 504 -22.08 24.64 -5.05
C GLU A 504 -22.65 23.55 -5.99
N ALA A 505 -23.75 23.84 -6.69
CA ALA A 505 -24.36 22.93 -7.66
C ALA A 505 -23.42 22.63 -8.83
N LYS A 506 -22.83 23.67 -9.44
CA LYS A 506 -21.94 23.49 -10.59
C LYS A 506 -20.65 22.76 -10.23
N TYR A 507 -20.10 23.04 -9.05
CA TYR A 507 -18.95 22.32 -8.53
C TYR A 507 -19.26 20.83 -8.39
N LYS A 508 -20.38 20.47 -7.75
CA LYS A 508 -20.81 19.07 -7.60
C LYS A 508 -21.03 18.38 -8.95
N GLU A 509 -21.62 19.08 -9.92
CA GLU A 509 -21.80 18.59 -11.29
C GLU A 509 -20.46 18.28 -11.96
N ILE A 510 -19.53 19.25 -12.00
CA ILE A 510 -18.24 19.13 -12.71
C ILE A 510 -17.32 18.13 -12.02
N PHE A 511 -17.26 18.16 -10.69
CA PHE A 511 -16.42 17.25 -9.91
C PHE A 511 -17.08 15.87 -9.69
N GLN A 512 -18.33 15.69 -10.10
CA GLN A 512 -19.09 14.44 -10.02
C GLN A 512 -19.11 13.88 -8.60
N MET A 513 -19.50 14.70 -7.63
CA MET A 513 -19.58 14.28 -6.22
C MET A 513 -20.80 13.36 -6.02
N GLU A 514 -20.66 12.36 -5.14
CA GLU A 514 -21.78 11.48 -4.79
C GLU A 514 -22.92 12.27 -4.10
N GLU A 515 -24.13 11.74 -4.13
CA GLU A 515 -25.28 12.29 -3.40
C GLU A 515 -25.44 11.52 -2.08
N PRO A 516 -25.80 12.18 -0.96
CA PRO A 516 -25.98 11.49 0.31
C PRO A 516 -27.21 10.58 0.27
N VAL A 517 -27.09 9.40 0.86
CA VAL A 517 -28.15 8.40 0.91
C VAL A 517 -29.07 8.65 2.10
N ARG A 518 -30.37 8.37 1.94
CA ARG A 518 -31.38 8.51 2.99
C ARG A 518 -31.44 7.28 3.89
N TYR A 519 -31.39 7.48 5.20
CA TYR A 519 -31.44 6.45 6.25
C TYR A 519 -32.61 6.68 7.21
N SER A 520 -33.06 5.60 7.85
CA SER A 520 -34.10 5.64 8.89
C SER A 520 -33.77 4.68 10.02
N ILE A 521 -33.87 5.17 11.26
CA ILE A 521 -33.80 4.37 12.48
C ILE A 521 -35.24 4.03 12.90
N ALA A 522 -35.53 2.75 13.13
CA ALA A 522 -36.89 2.29 13.40
C ALA A 522 -36.93 1.11 14.39
N ILE A 523 -38.06 0.94 15.06
CA ILE A 523 -38.39 -0.30 15.77
C ILE A 523 -39.04 -1.26 14.77
N ARG A 524 -38.46 -2.46 14.68
CA ARG A 524 -39.01 -3.57 13.93
C ARG A 524 -39.73 -4.52 14.91
N PRO A 525 -41.05 -4.76 14.78
CA PRO A 525 -41.78 -5.62 15.70
C PRO A 525 -41.43 -7.10 15.49
N SER A 526 -42.02 -7.99 16.31
CA SER A 526 -41.84 -9.44 16.16
C SER A 526 -42.31 -9.92 14.77
N GLN A 527 -41.77 -11.06 14.31
CA GLN A 527 -42.12 -11.60 13.00
C GLN A 527 -43.63 -11.90 12.87
N GLU A 528 -44.27 -12.32 13.96
CA GLU A 528 -45.72 -12.54 14.02
C GLU A 528 -46.51 -11.24 13.74
N ILE A 529 -46.16 -10.14 14.41
CA ILE A 529 -46.78 -8.82 14.19
C ILE A 529 -46.48 -8.30 12.77
N ILE A 530 -45.31 -8.61 12.23
CA ILE A 530 -44.97 -8.27 10.84
C ILE A 530 -45.89 -8.99 9.86
N ASP A 531 -46.13 -10.28 10.08
CA ASP A 531 -46.99 -11.10 9.25
C ASP A 531 -48.45 -10.66 9.34
N ASP A 532 -48.93 -10.31 10.55
CA ASP A 532 -50.24 -9.68 10.76
C ASP A 532 -50.37 -8.39 9.97
N GLY A 533 -49.42 -7.47 10.13
CA GLY A 533 -49.41 -6.18 9.43
C GLY A 533 -49.37 -6.34 7.91
N LYS A 534 -48.67 -7.35 7.40
CA LYS A 534 -48.66 -7.72 5.98
C LYS A 534 -50.04 -8.21 5.52
N GLY A 535 -50.71 -9.04 6.34
CA GLY A 535 -52.08 -9.50 6.11
C GLY A 535 -53.05 -8.32 6.03
N MET A 536 -53.04 -7.44 7.03
CA MET A 536 -53.87 -6.23 7.05
C MET A 536 -53.66 -5.34 5.82
N LYS A 537 -52.40 -5.15 5.38
CA LYS A 537 -52.10 -4.39 4.17
C LYS A 537 -52.66 -5.05 2.91
N ALA A 538 -52.61 -6.37 2.82
CA ALA A 538 -53.15 -7.12 1.70
C ALA A 538 -54.69 -7.04 1.65
N ASP A 539 -55.35 -7.18 2.80
CA ASP A 539 -56.81 -7.08 2.92
C ASP A 539 -57.30 -5.68 2.59
N LEU A 540 -56.63 -4.65 3.11
CA LEU A 540 -56.95 -3.26 2.78
C LEU A 540 -56.80 -3.01 1.28
N LYS A 541 -55.70 -3.48 0.66
CA LYS A 541 -55.43 -3.33 -0.77
C LYS A 541 -56.54 -3.96 -1.62
N LYS A 542 -56.99 -5.16 -1.21
CA LYS A 542 -58.07 -5.88 -1.88
C LYS A 542 -59.38 -5.12 -1.78
N ALA A 543 -59.71 -4.57 -0.61
CA ALA A 543 -60.95 -3.85 -0.37
C ALA A 543 -61.02 -2.49 -1.07
N VAL A 544 -59.91 -1.74 -1.12
CA VAL A 544 -59.89 -0.42 -1.80
C VAL A 544 -59.73 -0.54 -3.32
N GLY A 545 -59.49 -1.75 -3.85
CA GLY A 545 -59.35 -2.01 -5.29
C GLY A 545 -58.15 -1.31 -5.95
N GLY A 546 -57.15 -0.88 -5.17
CA GLY A 546 -56.07 0.00 -5.63
C GLY A 546 -54.79 -0.06 -4.80
N PHE A 547 -53.73 0.56 -5.31
CA PHE A 547 -52.46 0.71 -4.60
C PHE A 547 -52.50 1.94 -3.68
N PHE A 548 -51.96 1.80 -2.46
CA PHE A 548 -51.74 2.91 -1.54
C PHE A 548 -50.28 2.99 -1.09
N ASN A 549 -49.87 4.16 -0.58
CA ASN A 549 -48.50 4.31 -0.08
C ASN A 549 -48.28 3.42 1.15
N SER A 550 -47.11 2.78 1.22
CA SER A 550 -46.72 1.79 2.25
C SER A 550 -47.26 0.37 2.09
N VAL A 551 -48.06 0.07 1.06
CA VAL A 551 -48.65 -1.27 0.84
C VAL A 551 -47.60 -2.40 0.77
N ASN A 552 -46.44 -2.12 0.17
CA ASN A 552 -45.35 -3.10 0.03
C ASN A 552 -44.24 -2.92 1.08
N SER A 553 -44.40 -1.99 2.02
CA SER A 553 -43.42 -1.79 3.09
C SER A 553 -43.73 -2.66 4.28
N GLU A 554 -42.70 -3.20 4.93
CA GLU A 554 -42.84 -3.88 6.21
C GLU A 554 -43.37 -2.91 7.29
N VAL A 555 -44.18 -3.40 8.21
CA VAL A 555 -44.66 -2.61 9.34
C VAL A 555 -43.52 -2.33 10.33
N HIS A 556 -43.48 -1.11 10.84
CA HIS A 556 -42.42 -0.62 11.73
C HIS A 556 -42.88 0.67 12.41
N ILE A 557 -42.18 1.07 13.48
CA ILE A 557 -42.34 2.38 14.12
C ILE A 557 -41.10 3.22 13.79
N SER A 558 -41.28 4.34 13.09
CA SER A 558 -40.15 5.20 12.68
C SER A 558 -39.71 6.09 13.85
N LEU A 559 -38.41 6.14 14.14
CA LEU A 559 -37.86 6.93 15.24
C LEU A 559 -37.13 8.17 14.73
N PHE A 560 -36.18 7.98 13.82
CA PHE A 560 -35.37 9.05 13.23
C PHE A 560 -35.19 8.84 11.74
N GLU A 561 -34.91 9.92 11.03
CA GLU A 561 -34.56 9.91 9.60
C GLU A 561 -33.48 10.94 9.32
N PHE A 562 -32.53 10.63 8.43
CA PHE A 562 -31.42 11.50 8.08
C PHE A 562 -30.81 11.10 6.72
N PHE A 563 -29.93 11.93 6.20
CA PHE A 563 -29.10 11.65 5.03
C PHE A 563 -27.64 11.55 5.45
N ALA A 564 -26.86 10.66 4.84
CA ALA A 564 -25.42 10.53 5.07
C ALA A 564 -24.74 9.96 3.82
N TYR A 565 -23.47 10.29 3.63
CA TYR A 565 -22.66 9.67 2.58
C TYR A 565 -22.34 8.22 2.95
N GLU A 566 -22.20 7.35 1.94
CA GLU A 566 -21.92 5.93 2.20
C GLU A 566 -20.60 5.72 2.95
N GLY A 567 -19.60 6.56 2.68
CA GLY A 567 -18.31 6.56 3.38
C GLY A 567 -18.39 6.87 4.87
N ASP A 568 -19.40 7.65 5.30
CA ASP A 568 -19.57 8.06 6.70
C ASP A 568 -20.38 7.04 7.51
N TYR A 569 -21.14 6.19 6.83
CA TYR A 569 -22.02 5.22 7.47
C TYR A 569 -21.33 4.32 8.52
N PRO A 570 -20.12 3.78 8.30
CA PRO A 570 -19.43 2.96 9.29
C PRO A 570 -19.16 3.69 10.63
N LEU A 571 -18.84 4.98 10.58
CA LEU A 571 -18.62 5.81 11.77
C LEU A 571 -19.93 6.04 12.52
N LEU A 572 -20.99 6.40 11.80
CA LEU A 572 -22.33 6.58 12.35
C LEU A 572 -22.86 5.31 12.99
N LEU A 573 -22.69 4.16 12.32
CA LEU A 573 -23.10 2.86 12.82
C LEU A 573 -22.41 2.50 14.15
N LYS A 574 -21.10 2.76 14.25
CA LYS A 574 -20.34 2.53 15.49
C LYS A 574 -20.90 3.36 16.64
N MET A 575 -21.23 4.64 16.39
CA MET A 575 -21.85 5.51 17.38
C MET A 575 -23.25 5.01 17.77
N PHE A 576 -24.13 4.76 16.78
CA PHE A 576 -25.50 4.30 17.04
C PHE A 576 -25.52 3.00 17.83
N ARG A 577 -24.62 2.06 17.52
CA ARG A 577 -24.49 0.80 18.26
C ARG A 577 -24.21 1.05 19.74
N GLY A 578 -23.23 1.90 20.06
CA GLY A 578 -22.92 2.24 21.45
C GLY A 578 -24.08 2.91 22.20
N LEU A 579 -24.84 3.78 21.52
CA LEU A 579 -26.02 4.44 22.10
C LEU A 579 -27.15 3.44 22.38
N VAL A 580 -27.44 2.55 21.43
CA VAL A 580 -28.54 1.58 21.55
C VAL A 580 -28.23 0.48 22.56
N GLU A 581 -26.97 0.04 22.68
CA GLU A 581 -26.55 -0.92 23.70
C GLU A 581 -26.80 -0.42 25.13
N GLY A 582 -26.79 0.90 25.35
CA GLY A 582 -27.10 1.53 26.64
C GLY A 582 -28.59 1.61 26.98
N LEU A 583 -29.48 1.33 26.03
CA LEU A 583 -30.93 1.31 26.27
C LEU A 583 -31.34 -0.04 26.88
N HIS A 584 -32.35 -0.01 27.75
CA HIS A 584 -32.96 -1.23 28.29
C HIS A 584 -34.09 -1.73 27.38
N PRO A 585 -34.14 -3.05 27.09
CA PRO A 585 -35.30 -3.67 26.45
C PRO A 585 -36.60 -3.36 27.21
N PHE A 586 -37.71 -3.29 26.47
CA PHE A 586 -39.01 -2.94 27.04
C PHE A 586 -40.15 -3.55 26.23
N GLU A 587 -41.29 -3.80 26.89
CA GLU A 587 -42.48 -4.30 26.21
C GLU A 587 -43.18 -3.18 25.44
N ILE A 588 -43.65 -3.52 24.24
CA ILE A 588 -44.52 -2.70 23.43
C ILE A 588 -45.82 -3.47 23.23
N GLU A 589 -46.91 -2.84 23.63
CA GLU A 589 -48.28 -3.31 23.49
C GLU A 589 -49.04 -2.40 22.53
N PHE A 590 -49.82 -3.03 21.64
CA PHE A 590 -50.72 -2.40 20.71
C PHE A 590 -52.17 -2.65 21.13
N ASN A 591 -53.01 -1.62 21.02
CA ASN A 591 -54.42 -1.71 21.33
C ASN A 591 -55.23 -0.89 20.32
N GLY A 592 -55.76 -1.59 19.32
CA GLY A 592 -56.67 -1.02 18.32
C GLY A 592 -55.97 -0.25 17.20
N PHE A 593 -56.79 0.52 16.49
CA PHE A 593 -56.40 1.27 15.31
C PHE A 593 -56.77 2.74 15.45
N ASN A 594 -55.94 3.60 14.87
CA ASN A 594 -56.20 5.01 14.81
C ASN A 594 -55.73 5.59 13.47
N HIS A 595 -56.05 6.86 13.20
CA HIS A 595 -55.62 7.54 11.99
C HIS A 595 -55.22 9.00 12.23
N PHE A 596 -54.39 9.53 11.34
CA PHE A 596 -54.07 10.96 11.30
C PHE A 596 -54.87 11.63 10.18
N SER A 597 -55.81 12.50 10.55
CA SER A 597 -56.63 13.26 9.61
C SER A 597 -55.82 14.19 8.70
N THR A 598 -54.64 14.63 9.15
CA THR A 598 -53.78 15.59 8.43
C THR A 598 -52.99 14.98 7.27
N ASN A 599 -52.68 13.68 7.33
CA ASN A 599 -51.83 13.02 6.32
C ASN A 599 -52.38 11.68 5.83
N GLY A 600 -53.59 11.31 6.26
CA GLY A 600 -54.29 10.10 5.84
C GLY A 600 -53.58 8.80 6.23
N ALA A 601 -52.77 8.79 7.30
CA ALA A 601 -52.15 7.56 7.77
C ALA A 601 -53.11 6.79 8.68
N PHE A 602 -53.40 5.54 8.34
CA PHE A 602 -54.13 4.58 9.18
C PHE A 602 -53.11 3.60 9.78
N TYR A 603 -53.16 3.39 11.10
CA TYR A 603 -52.11 2.71 11.83
C TYR A 603 -52.63 1.90 13.01
N VAL A 604 -51.84 0.91 13.42
CA VAL A 604 -52.01 0.23 14.70
C VAL A 604 -51.46 1.13 15.80
N GLU A 605 -52.27 1.38 16.82
CA GLU A 605 -51.98 2.32 17.90
C GLU A 605 -51.25 1.61 19.06
N PRO A 606 -50.03 2.03 19.42
CA PRO A 606 -49.40 1.58 20.66
C PRO A 606 -50.17 2.13 21.85
N THR A 607 -50.27 1.37 22.94
CA THR A 607 -50.88 1.86 24.19
C THR A 607 -50.18 3.13 24.69
N ASN A 608 -50.86 3.94 25.52
CA ASN A 608 -50.25 5.14 26.10
C ASN A 608 -48.95 4.83 26.88
N GLY A 609 -48.91 3.67 27.55
CA GLY A 609 -47.70 3.16 28.21
C GLY A 609 -46.57 2.89 27.22
N SER A 610 -46.85 2.16 26.14
CA SER A 610 -45.89 1.84 25.08
C SER A 610 -45.39 3.08 24.35
N SER A 611 -46.30 4.02 24.03
CA SER A 611 -45.94 5.30 23.41
C SER A 611 -45.01 6.12 24.29
N SER A 612 -45.31 6.23 25.59
CA SER A 612 -44.44 6.90 26.56
C SER A 612 -43.08 6.21 26.66
N ALA A 613 -43.07 4.88 26.65
CA ALA A 613 -41.86 4.09 26.72
C ALA A 613 -40.96 4.35 25.50
N ILE A 614 -41.50 4.33 24.28
CA ILE A 614 -40.75 4.63 23.04
C ILE A 614 -40.15 6.03 23.10
N ILE A 615 -40.96 7.03 23.48
CA ILE A 615 -40.53 8.44 23.57
C ILE A 615 -39.37 8.59 24.57
N GLU A 616 -39.44 7.91 25.72
CA GLU A 616 -38.39 7.91 26.74
C GLU A 616 -37.04 7.42 26.18
N ARG A 617 -37.02 6.28 25.48
CA ARG A 617 -35.78 5.71 24.91
C ARG A 617 -35.21 6.60 23.80
N CYS A 618 -36.06 7.15 22.95
CA CYS A 618 -35.62 8.10 21.92
C CYS A 618 -35.03 9.38 22.51
N ASN A 619 -35.61 9.90 23.59
CA ASN A 619 -35.06 11.04 24.31
C ASN A 619 -33.72 10.69 24.99
N GLN A 620 -33.57 9.48 25.52
CA GLN A 620 -32.27 9.01 26.03
C GLN A 620 -31.22 8.94 24.91
N PHE A 621 -31.53 8.29 23.79
CA PHE A 621 -30.66 8.23 22.61
C PHE A 621 -30.20 9.63 22.18
N LYS A 622 -31.12 10.60 22.11
CA LYS A 622 -30.78 11.99 21.76
C LYS A 622 -29.86 12.68 22.75
N ARG A 623 -30.08 12.48 24.05
CA ARG A 623 -29.24 13.09 25.11
C ARG A 623 -27.81 12.56 25.07
N ASP A 624 -27.67 11.27 24.80
CA ASP A 624 -26.38 10.57 24.84
C ASP A 624 -25.63 10.70 23.50
N ALA A 625 -26.33 11.06 22.42
CA ALA A 625 -25.73 11.24 21.10
C ALA A 625 -24.76 12.42 21.04
N ASN A 626 -23.62 12.23 20.36
CA ASN A 626 -22.66 13.28 20.11
C ASN A 626 -23.21 14.25 19.04
N SER A 627 -23.69 15.41 19.48
CA SER A 627 -24.26 16.45 18.62
C SER A 627 -23.32 16.95 17.53
N LYS A 628 -22.00 16.92 17.76
CA LYS A 628 -21.00 17.29 16.74
C LYS A 628 -20.91 16.21 15.66
N ILE A 629 -20.83 14.93 16.03
CA ILE A 629 -20.80 13.82 15.05
C ILE A 629 -22.07 13.82 14.22
N LEU A 630 -23.25 13.95 14.84
CA LEU A 630 -24.50 14.02 14.10
C LEU A 630 -24.53 15.20 13.11
N LYS A 631 -24.01 16.36 13.51
CA LYS A 631 -23.97 17.55 12.65
C LYS A 631 -22.94 17.45 11.52
N ASP A 632 -21.79 16.84 11.78
CA ASP A 632 -20.69 16.77 10.83
C ASP A 632 -20.92 15.66 9.78
N TYR A 633 -21.69 14.62 10.11
CA TYR A 633 -21.84 13.42 9.28
C TYR A 633 -23.28 13.09 8.87
N THR A 634 -24.26 13.92 9.23
CA THR A 634 -25.65 13.73 8.76
C THR A 634 -26.29 15.03 8.28
N GLU A 635 -27.23 14.93 7.34
CA GLU A 635 -28.08 16.02 6.89
C GLU A 635 -29.56 15.71 7.12
N GLY A 636 -30.40 16.74 7.26
CA GLY A 636 -31.85 16.57 7.33
C GLY A 636 -32.36 15.74 8.51
N TRP A 637 -31.62 15.68 9.63
CA TRP A 637 -31.99 14.91 10.81
C TRP A 637 -33.40 15.27 11.30
N THR A 638 -34.31 14.29 11.26
CA THR A 638 -35.74 14.46 11.55
C THR A 638 -36.18 13.48 12.63
N GLU A 639 -36.94 13.98 13.60
CA GLU A 639 -37.46 13.20 14.72
C GLU A 639 -38.91 12.79 14.43
N LEU A 640 -39.16 11.47 14.42
CA LEU A 640 -40.45 10.88 14.03
C LEU A 640 -41.18 10.21 15.20
N PHE A 641 -40.52 10.09 16.35
CA PHE A 641 -41.03 9.36 17.52
C PHE A 641 -42.03 10.16 18.38
N GLY A 642 -42.35 11.42 18.05
CA GLY A 642 -43.24 12.26 18.87
C GLY A 642 -44.68 11.76 18.98
N LYS A 643 -45.14 10.98 18.00
CA LYS A 643 -46.40 10.22 18.03
C LYS A 643 -46.12 8.81 17.51
N PRO A 644 -45.60 7.89 18.34
CA PRO A 644 -45.24 6.54 17.90
C PRO A 644 -46.46 5.82 17.30
N HIS A 645 -46.30 5.26 16.10
CA HIS A 645 -47.36 4.54 15.42
C HIS A 645 -46.80 3.54 14.43
N MET A 646 -47.55 2.46 14.17
CA MET A 646 -47.19 1.42 13.21
C MET A 646 -48.13 1.49 12.00
N SER A 647 -47.68 2.10 10.89
CA SER A 647 -48.54 2.37 9.74
C SER A 647 -48.99 1.10 8.99
N ILE A 648 -50.30 0.97 8.80
CA ILE A 648 -50.91 0.01 7.87
C ILE A 648 -51.08 0.64 6.49
N GLY A 649 -51.57 1.89 6.42
CA GLY A 649 -51.65 2.65 5.17
C GLY A 649 -51.23 4.10 5.36
N ARG A 650 -50.67 4.73 4.32
CA ARG A 650 -50.25 6.14 4.34
C ARG A 650 -50.89 6.91 3.19
N ARG A 651 -51.22 8.19 3.43
CA ARG A 651 -51.88 9.07 2.45
C ARG A 651 -53.14 8.44 1.85
N LEU A 652 -53.92 7.75 2.69
CA LEU A 652 -55.22 7.22 2.32
C LEU A 652 -56.21 8.38 2.24
N PRO A 653 -57.08 8.43 1.21
CA PRO A 653 -58.18 9.38 1.20
C PRO A 653 -59.23 8.96 2.26
N PRO A 654 -60.09 9.90 2.72
CA PRO A 654 -61.03 9.65 3.82
C PRO A 654 -61.91 8.40 3.63
N GLU A 655 -62.40 8.16 2.41
CA GLU A 655 -63.20 6.99 2.07
C GLU A 655 -62.46 5.66 2.29
N TRP A 656 -61.14 5.63 2.10
CA TRP A 656 -60.32 4.43 2.35
C TRP A 656 -60.02 4.23 3.83
N ILE A 657 -60.02 5.31 4.61
CA ILE A 657 -59.92 5.23 6.07
C ILE A 657 -61.21 4.61 6.64
N GLU A 658 -62.38 5.00 6.13
CA GLU A 658 -63.66 4.37 6.51
C GLU A 658 -63.68 2.88 6.17
N ILE A 659 -63.18 2.50 4.99
CA ILE A 659 -63.01 1.08 4.61
C ILE A 659 -62.08 0.38 5.61
N ALA A 660 -60.95 1.00 5.98
CA ALA A 660 -60.02 0.39 6.93
C ALA A 660 -60.67 0.11 8.29
N TYR A 661 -61.46 1.04 8.83
CA TYR A 661 -62.24 0.81 10.06
C TYR A 661 -63.35 -0.24 9.89
N SER A 662 -63.91 -0.42 8.70
CA SER A 662 -64.89 -1.47 8.44
C SER A 662 -64.27 -2.87 8.46
N LEU A 663 -63.00 -2.99 8.03
CA LEU A 663 -62.25 -4.24 7.99
C LEU A 663 -61.64 -4.59 9.34
N PHE A 664 -61.08 -3.59 10.03
CA PHE A 664 -60.26 -3.80 11.22
C PHE A 664 -60.92 -3.14 12.43
N LYS A 665 -61.54 -3.98 13.27
CA LYS A 665 -62.30 -3.53 14.45
C LYS A 665 -61.49 -3.57 15.73
N GLU A 666 -60.70 -4.62 15.90
CA GLU A 666 -59.89 -4.88 17.10
C GLU A 666 -58.54 -5.44 16.70
N TYR A 667 -57.50 -5.06 17.44
CA TYR A 667 -56.17 -5.65 17.33
C TYR A 667 -55.44 -5.50 18.66
N HIS A 668 -54.93 -6.60 19.17
CA HIS A 668 -54.14 -6.64 20.39
C HIS A 668 -52.91 -7.49 20.13
N ALA A 669 -51.74 -6.92 20.35
CA ALA A 669 -50.48 -7.62 20.24
C ALA A 669 -49.47 -7.00 21.19
N GLN A 670 -48.55 -7.83 21.69
CA GLN A 670 -47.46 -7.37 22.54
C GLN A 670 -46.17 -8.09 22.16
N PHE A 671 -45.04 -7.40 22.30
CA PHE A 671 -43.73 -8.01 22.12
C PHE A 671 -42.67 -7.29 22.95
N LEU A 672 -41.60 -8.02 23.29
CA LEU A 672 -40.41 -7.45 23.90
C LEU A 672 -39.54 -6.80 22.80
N CYS A 673 -39.33 -5.48 22.89
CA CYS A 673 -38.43 -4.75 22.01
C CYS A 673 -37.00 -4.83 22.54
N GLU A 674 -36.21 -5.73 21.93
CA GLU A 674 -34.80 -5.96 22.30
C GLU A 674 -33.80 -5.30 21.34
N SER A 675 -34.27 -4.69 20.25
CA SER A 675 -33.40 -4.06 19.26
C SER A 675 -34.08 -2.94 18.47
N ILE A 676 -33.25 -2.08 17.88
CA ILE A 676 -33.63 -1.07 16.90
C ILE A 676 -32.91 -1.39 15.59
N VAL A 677 -33.55 -1.12 14.45
CA VAL A 677 -32.94 -1.31 13.12
C VAL A 677 -32.52 0.01 12.49
N VAL A 678 -31.44 -0.03 11.72
CA VAL A 678 -31.07 1.02 10.76
C VAL A 678 -31.42 0.52 9.37
N ARG A 679 -32.07 1.39 8.60
CA ARG A 679 -32.57 1.07 7.27
C ARG A 679 -32.09 2.09 6.26
N LYS A 680 -31.76 1.62 5.05
CA LYS A 680 -31.26 2.43 3.94
C LYS A 680 -32.32 2.51 2.84
N PHE A 681 -32.55 3.70 2.30
CA PHE A 681 -33.50 3.88 1.22
C PHE A 681 -32.91 3.34 -0.09
N ASN A 682 -33.68 2.48 -0.75
CA ASN A 682 -33.40 1.91 -2.05
C ASN A 682 -34.21 2.68 -3.11
N GLY A 683 -33.51 3.43 -3.96
CA GLY A 683 -34.11 4.28 -4.99
C GLY A 683 -34.92 3.51 -6.04
N ASP A 684 -34.46 2.32 -6.42
CA ASP A 684 -35.07 1.50 -7.47
C ASP A 684 -36.42 0.96 -7.02
N ARG A 685 -36.48 0.43 -5.79
CA ARG A 685 -37.71 -0.14 -5.21
C ARG A 685 -38.58 0.89 -4.50
N ARG A 686 -38.05 2.11 -4.29
CA ARG A 686 -38.64 3.18 -3.48
C ARG A 686 -39.05 2.71 -2.07
N GLN A 687 -38.22 1.88 -1.46
CA GLN A 687 -38.45 1.24 -0.15
C GLN A 687 -37.20 1.33 0.73
N PHE A 688 -37.36 1.12 2.03
CA PHE A 688 -36.23 1.02 2.96
C PHE A 688 -35.87 -0.45 3.17
N ASP A 689 -34.59 -0.78 3.02
CA ASP A 689 -34.03 -2.10 3.32
C ASP A 689 -33.35 -2.05 4.70
N VAL A 690 -33.58 -3.07 5.53
CA VAL A 690 -32.86 -3.21 6.82
C VAL A 690 -31.41 -3.57 6.52
N ILE A 691 -30.48 -2.75 6.99
CA ILE A 691 -29.04 -2.97 6.78
C ILE A 691 -28.30 -3.33 8.07
N ASP A 692 -28.83 -2.92 9.23
CA ASP A 692 -28.26 -3.24 10.53
C ASP A 692 -29.34 -3.38 11.61
N THR A 693 -29.09 -4.27 12.56
CA THR A 693 -29.89 -4.47 13.78
C THR A 693 -29.01 -4.21 14.99
N LEU A 694 -29.45 -3.29 15.86
CA LEU A 694 -28.72 -2.80 17.02
C LEU A 694 -29.39 -3.29 18.31
N PRO A 695 -28.74 -4.17 19.11
CA PRO A 695 -29.34 -4.74 20.32
C PRO A 695 -29.33 -3.75 21.49
N MET A 696 -30.39 -3.79 22.30
CA MET A 696 -30.49 -3.13 23.59
C MET A 696 -29.95 -4.06 24.68
N LEU A 697 -28.92 -3.65 25.41
CA LEU A 697 -28.28 -4.50 26.42
C LEU A 697 -28.45 -4.00 27.86
N GLY A 698 -28.94 -2.78 28.05
CA GLY A 698 -29.10 -2.19 29.39
C GLY A 698 -27.78 -1.98 30.13
N LYS A 699 -26.66 -1.89 29.40
CA LYS A 699 -25.34 -1.62 30.01
C LYS A 699 -25.30 -0.13 30.35
N GLY A 700 -25.21 0.21 31.65
CA GLY A 700 -25.05 1.60 32.09
C GLY A 700 -23.93 2.29 31.31
N SER A 701 -24.16 3.55 30.92
CA SER A 701 -23.29 4.32 30.01
C SER A 701 -21.82 4.10 30.34
N SER A 702 -21.14 3.26 29.56
CA SER A 702 -19.68 3.23 29.61
C SER A 702 -19.23 4.64 29.23
N SER A 703 -18.41 5.24 30.11
CA SER A 703 -17.83 6.57 29.92
C SER A 703 -17.32 6.74 28.49
N PRO A 704 -17.34 7.96 27.92
CA PRO A 704 -16.94 8.17 26.54
C PRO A 704 -15.55 7.57 26.36
N VAL A 705 -15.47 6.50 25.57
CA VAL A 705 -14.21 5.93 25.13
C VAL A 705 -13.50 7.10 24.45
N GLN A 706 -12.48 7.59 25.13
CA GLN A 706 -11.50 8.51 24.61
C GLN A 706 -11.04 7.90 23.28
N LEU A 707 -11.47 8.51 22.17
CA LEU A 707 -10.99 8.17 20.83
C LEU A 707 -9.52 8.54 20.80
N GLY A 708 -8.68 7.61 21.25
CA GLY A 708 -7.29 7.54 20.84
C GLY A 708 -7.29 7.30 19.34
N LEU A 709 -6.84 8.31 18.60
CA LEU A 709 -6.40 8.16 17.23
C LEU A 709 -5.25 7.14 17.21
N PHE A 710 -5.56 5.94 16.74
CA PHE A 710 -4.61 5.04 16.10
C PHE A 710 -5.20 4.66 14.75
#